data_AF-A0A9D6EXQ6-F1
#
_entry.id   AF-A0A9D6EXQ6-F1
#
_cell.length_a   1.000
_cell.length_b   1.000
_cell.length_c   1.000
_cell.angle_alpha   90.00
_cell.angle_beta   90.00
_cell.angle_gamma   90.00
#
_symmetry.space_group_name_H-M   'P 1'
#
loop_
_entity.id
_entity.type
_entity.pdbx_description
1 polymer ?
#
loop_
_entity_poly.entity_id
_entity_poly.type
_entity_poly.pdbx_seq_one_letter_code
_entity_poly.pdbx_strand_id
1 'polypeptide(L)'
;MLRQSFQSFAASGVLLLLVGFAGAQTIDVEGQPLGENARRLIKALEYIGAPVTEEFAASVEMAAKKQDAESLQKLLDPHVLLHAQLSPEARVKVKRGAAAARLQQGGYTPILIKVHNESTVTKPLRISSPQAMPIFSRGKPGVIKQIDIKNRFLDVEIFSSSPMADKLSGLKVEYVLALIHSSQAGKREATLALDVGQGTQDLGFRAEVAVLFDIKPAIPVKLIITDFDGTPTTGRFTFKDKMNKVYPPKAKRLAPDFFFQDQVYRHSGGIVLLPPGELTMIYGRGPEYRLLVKQIKIPEKGGATIEVKLERWINPRDFGYYSGDHHIHAAGCAHYTNPTEGVFANDMFLHVKGEALNVGCNLTWGPCFEFQRQFFEPKANKVSEPFTVLKYDIEVSGFGSQALGHVCLLNLRDQNYPGSDGTKTKGWPTWTTPLMRWAKNQGAYTGYAHSASGLGIDAKAAAKRLLDALDKDKDGKLDAKEAEEGLLPDSFAAIDRNNDGAVTLEELVAAIARIAGQVKGVPAQLPNYVVPEMNGIGAQEICVTTAQGLCDFISAMDTNRVPEWNCWYHLLNCGYPLKVSGETDFPCISGSRVGQGRVYVQLGKKIKRIEFKDWAEGLATGRSYVSDGYAHALEFTVNDKPAGEKVKLRDPGDVTVKAKVAFAAATPLGTANGGQIPAGNKRTVELIVNGQVVATQIVAADDRIHDLTFNLRIERSAWIALRHFPQMHTNPVDVIVNGAPIRASRKSAEWCIGTIQQLWRVRNGVIDRDERAEAERVFNWAIGRYHKIAEECPPGS
;
A
#
# COMPACT_ATOMS: atom_id res chain seq x y z
N MET A 1 10.47 71.30 -39.12
CA MET A 1 11.69 71.91 -38.53
C MET A 1 12.35 70.89 -37.60
N LEU A 2 13.59 70.48 -37.95
CA LEU A 2 14.71 69.95 -37.14
C LEU A 2 14.40 68.98 -35.96
N ARG A 3 14.99 67.78 -35.81
CA ARG A 3 16.27 67.19 -36.27
C ARG A 3 16.14 65.66 -36.38
N GLN A 4 16.64 65.08 -37.46
CA GLN A 4 17.03 63.67 -37.58
C GLN A 4 18.56 63.59 -37.58
N SER A 5 19.13 62.58 -36.92
CA SER A 5 20.57 62.30 -36.94
C SER A 5 20.82 60.85 -37.33
N PHE A 6 21.39 60.68 -38.52
CA PHE A 6 22.13 59.50 -38.98
C PHE A 6 23.57 59.58 -38.47
N GLN A 7 24.13 58.47 -37.97
CA GLN A 7 25.57 58.20 -38.07
C GLN A 7 25.81 56.69 -38.25
N SER A 8 26.61 56.39 -39.27
CA SER A 8 27.07 55.06 -39.67
C SER A 8 28.45 54.74 -39.11
N PHE A 9 28.59 53.49 -38.68
CA PHE A 9 29.74 52.58 -38.59
C PHE A 9 31.16 53.06 -38.99
N ALA A 10 32.12 52.84 -38.07
CA ALA A 10 33.41 52.17 -38.33
C ALA A 10 34.04 51.64 -37.03
N ALA A 11 34.78 50.54 -37.15
CA ALA A 11 35.23 49.57 -36.15
C ALA A 11 36.32 50.03 -35.15
N SER A 12 36.33 49.41 -33.96
CA SER A 12 37.54 48.97 -33.24
C SER A 12 37.16 47.92 -32.18
N GLY A 13 37.90 46.81 -32.18
CA GLY A 13 37.52 45.55 -31.54
C GLY A 13 37.73 45.45 -30.04
N VAL A 14 36.95 44.56 -29.44
CA VAL A 14 37.24 43.93 -28.15
C VAL A 14 37.29 42.43 -28.40
N LEU A 15 38.49 41.87 -28.20
CA LEU A 15 38.80 40.46 -28.28
C LEU A 15 38.12 39.74 -27.09
N LEU A 16 36.96 39.13 -27.30
CA LEU A 16 36.40 38.17 -26.35
C LEU A 16 37.12 36.82 -26.54
N LEU A 17 37.98 36.49 -25.58
CA LEU A 17 38.49 35.13 -25.38
C LEU A 17 37.30 34.20 -25.08
N LEU A 18 36.80 33.52 -26.11
CA LEU A 18 35.95 32.34 -26.00
C LEU A 18 36.79 31.21 -25.40
N VAL A 19 36.70 31.02 -24.09
CA VAL A 19 37.11 29.76 -23.46
C VAL A 19 36.07 28.72 -23.85
N GLY A 20 36.36 27.94 -24.89
CA GLY A 20 35.57 26.78 -25.27
C GLY A 20 35.61 25.73 -24.16
N PHE A 21 34.47 25.49 -23.52
CA PHE A 21 34.27 24.25 -22.78
C PHE A 21 34.28 23.10 -23.78
N ALA A 22 35.31 22.27 -23.75
CA ALA A 22 35.34 21.02 -24.51
C ALA A 22 34.20 20.12 -24.01
N GLY A 23 33.08 20.10 -24.73
CA GLY A 23 32.02 19.12 -24.52
C GLY A 23 32.56 17.71 -24.77
N ALA A 24 32.20 16.75 -23.92
CA ALA A 24 32.52 15.36 -24.16
C ALA A 24 31.96 14.93 -25.53
N GLN A 25 32.81 14.34 -26.37
CA GLN A 25 32.40 13.87 -27.69
C GLN A 25 31.30 12.80 -27.54
N THR A 26 30.20 12.94 -28.28
CA THR A 26 29.13 11.93 -28.34
C THR A 26 29.69 10.66 -28.98
N ILE A 27 29.43 9.52 -28.35
CA ILE A 27 29.94 8.22 -28.80
C ILE A 27 28.83 7.49 -29.53
N ASP A 28 29.13 6.96 -30.70
CA ASP A 28 28.20 6.14 -31.47
C ASP A 28 27.81 4.86 -30.70
N VAL A 29 26.50 4.63 -30.53
CA VAL A 29 25.87 3.59 -29.72
C VAL A 29 24.41 3.38 -30.15
N GLU A 30 23.89 2.17 -29.98
CA GLU A 30 22.50 1.83 -30.32
C GLU A 30 21.49 2.63 -29.48
N GLY A 31 20.57 3.32 -30.16
CA GLY A 31 19.66 4.26 -29.53
C GLY A 31 18.54 3.63 -28.70
N GLN A 32 18.03 2.45 -29.10
CA GLN A 32 16.96 1.78 -28.35
C GLN A 32 17.45 1.30 -26.96
N PRO A 33 18.56 0.56 -26.83
CA PRO A 33 19.06 0.13 -25.53
C PRO A 33 19.46 1.29 -24.62
N LEU A 34 20.07 2.34 -25.20
CA LEU A 34 20.42 3.55 -24.45
C LEU A 34 19.18 4.31 -23.97
N GLY A 35 18.13 4.38 -24.80
CA GLY A 35 16.84 4.96 -24.43
C GLY A 35 16.20 4.25 -23.23
N GLU A 36 16.25 2.92 -23.20
CA GLU A 36 15.78 2.14 -22.04
C GLU A 36 16.66 2.34 -20.79
N ASN A 37 17.98 2.45 -20.94
CA ASN A 37 18.87 2.81 -19.83
C ASN A 37 18.52 4.20 -19.26
N ALA A 38 18.28 5.20 -20.12
CA ALA A 38 17.89 6.53 -19.70
C ALA A 38 16.52 6.54 -19.00
N ARG A 39 15.52 5.79 -19.49
CA ARG A 39 14.22 5.63 -18.80
C ARG A 39 14.37 5.04 -17.41
N ARG A 40 15.18 3.98 -17.26
CA ARG A 40 15.47 3.37 -15.95
C ARG A 40 16.15 4.36 -15.01
N LEU A 41 17.10 5.15 -15.52
CA LEU A 41 17.76 6.20 -14.75
C LEU A 41 16.78 7.26 -14.23
N ILE A 42 15.91 7.80 -15.08
CA ILE A 42 14.91 8.80 -14.65
C ILE A 42 13.98 8.22 -13.59
N LYS A 43 13.49 6.99 -13.79
CA LYS A 43 12.67 6.29 -12.79
C LYS A 43 13.42 6.04 -11.48
N ALA A 44 14.70 5.71 -11.53
CA ALA A 44 15.53 5.50 -10.33
C ALA A 44 15.70 6.79 -9.53
N LEU A 45 15.97 7.91 -10.22
CA LEU A 45 16.10 9.23 -9.60
C LEU A 45 14.80 9.67 -8.91
N GLU A 46 13.66 9.48 -9.57
CA GLU A 46 12.35 9.72 -8.97
C GLU A 46 12.12 8.84 -7.73
N TYR A 47 12.38 7.54 -7.84
CA TYR A 47 12.21 6.57 -6.75
C TYR A 47 12.97 6.96 -5.47
N ILE A 48 14.24 7.37 -5.60
CA ILE A 48 15.09 7.78 -4.48
C ILE A 48 14.82 9.23 -4.01
N GLY A 49 13.79 9.90 -4.53
CA GLY A 49 13.36 11.23 -4.12
C GLY A 49 14.23 12.37 -4.64
N ALA A 50 14.92 12.16 -5.77
CA ALA A 50 15.70 13.17 -6.47
C ALA A 50 15.22 13.32 -7.93
N PRO A 51 13.92 13.61 -8.16
CA PRO A 51 13.38 13.72 -9.50
C PRO A 51 14.07 14.82 -10.31
N VAL A 52 14.12 14.63 -11.62
CA VAL A 52 14.50 15.66 -12.58
C VAL A 52 13.30 16.55 -12.88
N THR A 53 13.51 17.68 -13.58
CA THR A 53 12.39 18.52 -14.02
C THR A 53 11.52 17.78 -15.05
N GLU A 54 10.21 18.07 -15.07
CA GLU A 54 9.29 17.46 -16.03
C GLU A 54 9.72 17.71 -17.48
N GLU A 55 10.20 18.91 -17.77
CA GLU A 55 10.75 19.29 -19.08
C GLU A 55 11.95 18.41 -19.48
N PHE A 56 12.85 18.14 -18.53
CA PHE A 56 14.00 17.28 -18.77
C PHE A 56 13.59 15.82 -18.97
N ALA A 57 12.71 15.29 -18.11
CA ALA A 57 12.18 13.95 -18.25
C ALA A 57 11.45 13.75 -19.60
N ALA A 58 10.64 14.72 -20.02
CA ALA A 58 9.95 14.71 -21.31
C ALA A 58 10.93 14.75 -22.49
N SER A 59 12.00 15.55 -22.38
CA SER A 59 13.04 15.62 -23.41
C SER A 59 13.80 14.29 -23.56
N VAL A 60 14.14 13.65 -22.44
CA VAL A 60 14.76 12.32 -22.42
C VAL A 60 13.81 11.27 -23.01
N GLU A 61 12.54 11.27 -22.62
CA GLU A 61 11.54 10.33 -23.13
C GLU A 61 11.31 10.50 -24.64
N MET A 62 11.27 11.73 -25.13
CA MET A 62 11.17 12.02 -26.56
C MET A 62 12.38 11.48 -27.34
N ALA A 63 13.60 11.73 -26.85
CA ALA A 63 14.82 11.22 -27.49
C ALA A 63 14.88 9.68 -27.44
N ALA A 64 14.47 9.07 -26.33
CA ALA A 64 14.39 7.62 -26.17
C ALA A 64 13.35 6.98 -27.12
N LYS A 65 12.19 7.62 -27.33
CA LYS A 65 11.18 7.16 -28.33
C LYS A 65 11.71 7.23 -29.76
N LYS A 66 12.48 8.28 -30.08
CA LYS A 66 13.12 8.45 -31.39
C LYS A 66 14.37 7.59 -31.58
N GLN A 67 14.81 6.88 -30.53
CA GLN A 67 16.07 6.13 -30.51
C GLN A 67 17.27 7.02 -30.88
N ASP A 68 17.22 8.29 -30.48
CA ASP A 68 18.26 9.28 -30.80
C ASP A 68 19.34 9.26 -29.72
N ALA A 69 20.34 8.40 -29.93
CA ALA A 69 21.45 8.21 -29.01
C ALA A 69 22.30 9.48 -28.80
N GLU A 70 22.43 10.31 -29.83
CA GLU A 70 23.22 11.54 -29.77
C GLU A 70 22.51 12.58 -28.88
N SER A 71 21.21 12.78 -29.10
CA SER A 71 20.40 13.67 -28.27
C SER A 71 20.32 13.21 -26.83
N LEU A 72 20.20 11.90 -26.57
CA LEU A 72 20.24 11.35 -25.21
C LEU A 72 21.55 11.70 -24.50
N GLN A 73 22.69 11.55 -25.18
CA GLN A 73 23.99 11.89 -24.59
C GLN A 73 24.13 13.39 -24.36
N LYS A 74 23.70 14.24 -25.30
CA LYS A 74 23.72 15.69 -25.14
C LYS A 74 22.87 16.17 -23.96
N LEU A 75 21.75 15.48 -23.68
CA LEU A 75 20.90 15.76 -22.54
C LEU A 75 21.55 15.31 -21.22
N LEU A 76 22.16 14.12 -21.17
CA LEU A 76 22.63 13.51 -19.92
C LEU A 76 24.06 13.92 -19.54
N ASP A 77 24.96 14.11 -20.50
CA ASP A 77 26.39 14.42 -20.27
C ASP A 77 26.64 15.67 -19.39
N PRO A 78 25.87 16.76 -19.50
CA PRO A 78 26.00 17.90 -18.58
C PRO A 78 25.78 17.54 -17.10
N HIS A 79 25.07 16.45 -16.83
CA HIS A 79 24.75 15.96 -15.48
C HIS A 79 25.70 14.85 -15.01
N VAL A 80 26.69 14.46 -15.81
CA VAL A 80 27.69 13.44 -15.46
C VAL A 80 28.78 14.00 -14.55
N LEU A 81 28.94 13.38 -13.36
CA LEU A 81 30.04 13.70 -12.45
C LEU A 81 31.34 13.00 -12.87
N LEU A 82 31.25 11.75 -13.32
CA LEU A 82 32.39 10.90 -13.67
C LEU A 82 32.21 10.26 -15.04
N HIS A 83 33.25 10.28 -15.86
CA HIS A 83 33.35 9.45 -17.06
C HIS A 83 34.25 8.26 -16.77
N ALA A 84 33.72 7.06 -16.88
CA ALA A 84 34.45 5.81 -16.82
C ALA A 84 34.66 5.30 -18.24
N GLN A 85 35.91 5.15 -18.68
CA GLN A 85 36.27 4.52 -19.94
C GLN A 85 36.85 3.14 -19.63
N LEU A 86 36.29 2.11 -20.24
CA LEU A 86 36.78 0.74 -20.22
C LEU A 86 37.48 0.50 -21.56
N SER A 87 38.80 0.28 -21.53
CA SER A 87 39.57 -0.08 -22.73
C SER A 87 39.13 -1.44 -23.28
N PRO A 88 39.53 -1.83 -24.51
CA PRO A 88 39.25 -3.17 -25.04
C PRO A 88 39.71 -4.32 -24.12
N GLU A 89 40.76 -4.11 -23.32
CA GLU A 89 41.26 -5.05 -22.29
C GLU A 89 40.57 -4.91 -20.92
N ALA A 90 39.42 -4.22 -20.86
CA ALA A 90 38.65 -3.94 -19.65
C ALA A 90 39.40 -3.15 -18.56
N ARG A 91 40.40 -2.34 -18.93
CA ARG A 91 41.09 -1.44 -18.00
C ARG A 91 40.27 -0.18 -17.78
N VAL A 92 40.10 0.21 -16.51
CA VAL A 92 39.28 1.37 -16.16
C VAL A 92 40.11 2.65 -16.11
N LYS A 93 39.65 3.67 -16.83
CA LYS A 93 40.13 5.05 -16.72
C LYS A 93 38.99 5.97 -16.31
N VAL A 94 39.21 6.78 -15.28
CA VAL A 94 38.20 7.70 -14.76
C VAL A 94 38.62 9.14 -15.00
N LYS A 95 37.66 9.96 -15.41
CA LYS A 95 37.84 11.41 -15.58
C LYS A 95 36.67 12.17 -14.98
N ARG A 96 36.91 13.43 -14.65
CA ARG A 96 35.88 14.35 -14.18
C ARG A 96 34.95 14.73 -15.33
N GLY A 97 33.64 14.61 -15.13
CA GLY A 97 32.59 15.09 -16.03
C GLY A 97 32.18 16.54 -15.78
N ALA A 98 31.14 16.99 -16.49
CA ALA A 98 30.70 18.39 -16.49
C ALA A 98 29.85 18.79 -15.27
N ALA A 99 29.21 17.83 -14.59
CA ALA A 99 28.27 18.14 -13.50
C ALA A 99 28.96 18.86 -12.34
N ALA A 100 28.25 19.72 -11.61
CA ALA A 100 28.80 20.33 -10.39
C ALA A 100 29.05 19.29 -9.28
N ALA A 101 30.20 19.36 -8.60
CA ALA A 101 30.53 18.48 -7.47
C ALA A 101 29.89 18.99 -6.18
N ARG A 102 28.56 18.90 -6.09
CA ARG A 102 27.79 19.34 -4.92
C ARG A 102 27.23 18.14 -4.16
N LEU A 103 27.43 18.11 -2.85
CA LEU A 103 26.87 17.10 -1.96
C LEU A 103 26.04 17.78 -0.86
N GLN A 104 25.22 16.99 -0.18
CA GLN A 104 24.49 17.40 1.02
C GLN A 104 25.04 16.63 2.22
N GLN A 105 25.46 17.33 3.28
CA GLN A 105 25.84 16.69 4.54
C GLN A 105 24.65 15.94 5.12
N GLY A 106 24.90 14.76 5.70
CA GLY A 106 23.88 13.99 6.41
C GLY A 106 22.84 13.34 5.50
N GLY A 107 23.14 13.20 4.21
CA GLY A 107 22.27 12.51 3.26
C GLY A 107 23.02 11.98 2.03
N TYR A 108 22.50 10.92 1.43
CA TYR A 108 23.03 10.39 0.17
C TYR A 108 22.62 11.28 -1.00
N THR A 109 23.61 11.69 -1.79
CA THR A 109 23.42 12.49 -3.00
C THR A 109 23.66 11.60 -4.22
N PRO A 110 22.65 11.44 -5.12
CA PRO A 110 22.87 10.73 -6.37
C PRO A 110 23.77 11.51 -7.32
N ILE A 111 24.67 10.80 -7.98
CA ILE A 111 25.58 11.33 -9.01
C ILE A 111 25.55 10.41 -10.22
N LEU A 112 25.67 10.99 -11.41
CA LEU A 112 25.63 10.26 -12.67
C LEU A 112 27.04 9.91 -13.14
N ILE A 113 27.23 8.67 -13.58
CA ILE A 113 28.46 8.17 -14.20
C ILE A 113 28.14 7.78 -15.65
N LYS A 114 28.88 8.32 -16.61
CA LYS A 114 28.84 7.83 -18.00
C LYS A 114 29.90 6.75 -18.15
N VAL A 115 29.49 5.56 -18.58
CA VAL A 115 30.39 4.46 -18.89
C VAL A 115 30.55 4.36 -20.40
N HIS A 116 31.79 4.48 -20.89
CA HIS A 116 32.18 4.15 -22.26
C HIS A 116 32.85 2.78 -22.24
N ASN A 117 32.19 1.78 -22.81
CA ASN A 117 32.55 0.37 -22.69
C ASN A 117 33.05 -0.20 -24.02
N GLU A 118 34.34 -0.01 -24.34
CA GLU A 118 34.94 -0.54 -25.56
C GLU A 118 35.14 -2.07 -25.48
N SER A 119 35.18 -2.62 -24.26
CA SER A 119 35.35 -4.05 -23.97
C SER A 119 34.06 -4.89 -23.93
N THR A 120 32.89 -4.28 -24.06
CA THR A 120 31.58 -4.96 -23.89
C THR A 120 31.41 -5.67 -22.53
N VAL A 121 32.06 -5.16 -21.47
CA VAL A 121 32.02 -5.75 -20.12
C VAL A 121 30.59 -5.77 -19.57
N THR A 122 30.20 -6.92 -19.02
CA THR A 122 28.92 -7.14 -18.34
C THR A 122 29.08 -7.41 -16.83
N LYS A 123 30.21 -6.99 -16.27
CA LYS A 123 30.48 -7.09 -14.82
C LYS A 123 29.90 -5.88 -14.08
N PRO A 124 29.64 -5.98 -12.76
CA PRO A 124 29.26 -4.83 -11.95
C PRO A 124 30.37 -3.77 -11.95
N LEU A 125 29.98 -2.51 -12.18
CA LEU A 125 30.83 -1.37 -11.88
C LEU A 125 30.92 -1.21 -10.36
N ARG A 126 32.11 -0.92 -9.85
CA ARG A 126 32.35 -0.66 -8.43
C ARG A 126 32.90 0.75 -8.27
N ILE A 127 32.55 1.39 -7.15
CA ILE A 127 33.10 2.67 -6.72
C ILE A 127 33.73 2.50 -5.35
N SER A 128 34.89 3.12 -5.14
CA SER A 128 35.56 3.17 -3.84
C SER A 128 36.19 4.53 -3.61
N SER A 129 36.53 4.81 -2.36
CA SER A 129 37.21 6.04 -1.96
C SER A 129 38.06 5.79 -0.71
N PRO A 130 39.31 6.29 -0.63
CA PRO A 130 40.07 6.31 0.62
C PRO A 130 39.31 7.01 1.76
N GLN A 131 38.52 8.03 1.42
CA GLN A 131 37.68 8.77 2.35
C GLN A 131 36.40 8.01 2.77
N ALA A 132 36.11 6.85 2.17
CA ALA A 132 34.99 5.97 2.52
C ALA A 132 35.42 4.70 3.27
N MET A 133 36.70 4.60 3.66
CA MET A 133 37.21 3.43 4.40
C MET A 133 36.60 3.35 5.82
N PRO A 134 36.46 2.13 6.40
CA PRO A 134 35.84 1.96 7.72
C PRO A 134 36.56 2.71 8.83
N ILE A 135 35.84 3.32 9.77
CA ILE A 135 36.44 4.04 10.92
C ILE A 135 36.72 3.14 12.15
N PHE A 136 36.49 1.83 12.04
CA PHE A 136 36.70 0.84 13.11
C PHE A 136 37.50 -0.37 12.60
N SER A 137 38.20 -1.07 13.51
CA SER A 137 38.98 -2.29 13.23
C SER A 137 38.38 -3.47 14.02
N ARG A 138 38.04 -4.56 13.34
CA ARG A 138 37.60 -5.80 14.00
C ARG A 138 38.83 -6.55 14.54
N GLY A 139 39.19 -6.32 15.80
CA GLY A 139 40.11 -7.18 16.55
C GLY A 139 41.61 -6.93 16.39
N LYS A 140 42.05 -5.86 15.71
CA LYS A 140 43.47 -5.45 15.66
C LYS A 140 43.66 -4.01 16.17
N PRO A 141 44.21 -3.80 17.38
CA PRO A 141 44.56 -2.46 17.88
C PRO A 141 45.61 -1.78 17.00
N GLY A 142 45.53 -0.45 16.82
CA GLY A 142 46.63 0.37 16.26
C GLY A 142 46.65 0.63 14.75
N VAL A 143 45.68 0.14 13.97
CA VAL A 143 45.68 0.30 12.48
C VAL A 143 45.04 1.61 12.00
N ILE A 144 44.23 2.28 12.82
CA ILE A 144 43.50 3.51 12.45
C ILE A 144 43.96 4.66 13.36
N LYS A 145 44.53 5.72 12.78
CA LYS A 145 44.95 6.93 13.49
C LYS A 145 43.81 7.96 13.54
N GLN A 146 43.86 8.92 14.45
CA GLN A 146 42.87 10.01 14.53
C GLN A 146 42.77 10.83 13.23
N ILE A 147 43.87 10.97 12.49
CA ILE A 147 43.88 11.63 11.18
C ILE A 147 43.06 10.85 10.14
N ASP A 148 43.06 9.52 10.23
CA ASP A 148 42.27 8.66 9.34
C ASP A 148 40.77 8.84 9.62
N ILE A 149 40.37 8.97 10.89
CA ILE A 149 38.97 9.23 11.29
C ILE A 149 38.50 10.59 10.73
N LYS A 150 39.34 11.63 10.81
CA LYS A 150 39.01 12.95 10.25
C LYS A 150 38.88 12.95 8.73
N ASN A 151 39.69 12.14 8.05
CA ASN A 151 39.72 12.03 6.59
C ASN A 151 38.69 11.04 6.02
N ARG A 152 38.11 10.16 6.85
CA ARG A 152 37.06 9.21 6.46
C ARG A 152 35.66 9.80 6.67
N PHE A 153 35.27 10.69 5.77
CA PHE A 153 34.02 11.46 5.84
C PHE A 153 32.99 11.09 4.77
N LEU A 154 33.27 10.12 3.90
CA LEU A 154 32.37 9.67 2.84
C LEU A 154 31.81 8.28 3.09
N ASP A 155 30.69 7.99 2.44
CA ASP A 155 30.29 6.65 2.05
C ASP A 155 29.89 6.69 0.56
N VAL A 156 30.29 5.67 -0.21
CA VAL A 156 30.09 5.63 -1.67
C VAL A 156 29.60 4.25 -2.12
N GLU A 157 28.66 4.23 -3.05
CA GLU A 157 28.23 2.98 -3.70
C GLU A 157 27.64 3.21 -5.09
N ILE A 158 27.58 2.15 -5.90
CA ILE A 158 26.79 2.11 -7.12
C ILE A 158 25.36 1.70 -6.76
N PHE A 159 24.37 2.47 -7.23
CA PHE A 159 22.96 2.14 -7.05
C PHE A 159 22.54 1.07 -8.09
N SER A 160 22.45 -0.17 -7.62
CA SER A 160 22.22 -1.37 -8.42
C SER A 160 20.83 -2.01 -8.23
N SER A 161 19.94 -1.36 -7.48
CA SER A 161 18.58 -1.84 -7.25
C SER A 161 17.64 -1.42 -8.41
N SER A 162 16.59 -2.22 -8.64
CA SER A 162 15.52 -1.90 -9.59
C SER A 162 15.00 -0.46 -9.34
N PRO A 163 14.86 0.38 -10.38
CA PRO A 163 14.83 0.03 -11.81
C PRO A 163 16.20 -0.03 -12.49
N MET A 164 17.32 0.21 -11.81
CA MET A 164 18.66 0.05 -12.39
C MET A 164 19.09 -1.44 -12.42
N ALA A 165 20.13 -1.75 -13.20
CA ALA A 165 20.71 -3.08 -13.29
C ALA A 165 21.92 -3.24 -12.33
N ASP A 166 22.17 -4.48 -11.89
CA ASP A 166 23.31 -4.84 -11.04
C ASP A 166 24.65 -4.87 -11.81
N LYS A 167 24.56 -5.10 -13.11
CA LYS A 167 25.68 -5.27 -14.03
C LYS A 167 25.58 -4.26 -15.15
N LEU A 168 26.74 -3.95 -15.73
CA LEU A 168 26.80 -3.28 -17.02
C LEU A 168 26.13 -4.16 -18.08
N SER A 169 25.48 -3.52 -19.04
CA SER A 169 24.77 -4.18 -20.14
C SER A 169 25.70 -4.72 -21.23
N GLY A 170 26.96 -4.27 -21.25
CA GLY A 170 27.89 -4.48 -22.36
C GLY A 170 27.70 -3.47 -23.50
N LEU A 171 26.71 -2.57 -23.41
CA LEU A 171 26.48 -1.49 -24.35
C LEU A 171 27.66 -0.52 -24.36
N LYS A 172 28.00 0.00 -25.55
CA LYS A 172 29.14 0.90 -25.73
C LYS A 172 29.04 2.18 -24.91
N VAL A 173 27.84 2.69 -24.68
CA VAL A 173 27.58 3.77 -23.72
C VAL A 173 26.41 3.38 -22.85
N GLU A 174 26.57 3.50 -21.54
CA GLU A 174 25.45 3.45 -20.60
C GLU A 174 25.67 4.41 -19.44
N TYR A 175 24.58 4.83 -18.81
CA TYR A 175 24.59 5.70 -17.65
C TYR A 175 24.28 4.91 -16.39
N VAL A 176 25.11 5.12 -15.37
CA VAL A 176 25.04 4.43 -14.07
C VAL A 176 24.88 5.47 -12.97
N LEU A 177 24.10 5.12 -11.95
CA LEU A 177 23.87 5.96 -10.78
C LEU A 177 24.77 5.53 -9.64
N ALA A 178 25.45 6.47 -8.98
CA ALA A 178 26.14 6.23 -7.73
C ALA A 178 25.56 7.12 -6.63
N LEU A 179 25.68 6.68 -5.37
CA LEU A 179 25.28 7.45 -4.21
C LEU A 179 26.52 7.84 -3.41
N ILE A 180 26.62 9.12 -3.05
CA ILE A 180 27.68 9.64 -2.19
C ILE A 180 27.05 10.30 -0.97
N HIS A 181 27.37 9.80 0.22
CA HIS A 181 27.05 10.45 1.48
C HIS A 181 28.27 11.15 2.05
N SER A 182 28.06 12.26 2.76
CA SER A 182 29.10 12.90 3.56
C SER A 182 28.65 13.23 4.97
N SER A 183 29.50 12.92 5.95
CA SER A 183 29.32 13.31 7.35
C SER A 183 29.76 14.75 7.66
N GLN A 184 30.52 15.39 6.76
CA GLN A 184 31.07 16.73 6.94
C GLN A 184 30.44 17.73 5.96
N ALA A 185 30.64 19.02 6.20
CA ALA A 185 30.24 20.11 5.31
C ALA A 185 31.43 20.98 4.91
N GLY A 186 31.21 21.87 3.93
CA GLY A 186 32.19 22.78 3.36
C GLY A 186 32.95 22.19 2.18
N LYS A 187 34.02 22.88 1.77
CA LYS A 187 34.92 22.39 0.71
C LYS A 187 35.72 21.19 1.22
N ARG A 188 35.61 20.05 0.53
CA ARG A 188 36.33 18.81 0.86
C ARG A 188 36.75 18.11 -0.43
N GLU A 189 38.02 17.73 -0.51
CA GLU A 189 38.49 16.89 -1.60
C GLU A 189 38.36 15.43 -1.23
N ALA A 190 37.90 14.62 -2.18
CA ALA A 190 37.90 13.17 -2.07
C ALA A 190 38.35 12.52 -3.37
N THR A 191 39.03 11.39 -3.25
CA THR A 191 39.44 10.58 -4.40
C THR A 191 38.39 9.51 -4.63
N LEU A 192 37.84 9.45 -5.84
CA LEU A 192 36.91 8.41 -6.27
C LEU A 192 37.60 7.48 -7.26
N ALA A 193 37.53 6.19 -7.01
CA ALA A 193 38.07 5.14 -7.85
C ALA A 193 36.94 4.27 -8.42
N LEU A 194 37.06 3.85 -9.68
CA LEU A 194 36.14 2.90 -10.30
C LEU A 194 36.88 1.65 -10.80
N ASP A 195 36.24 0.49 -10.66
CA ASP A 195 36.74 -0.79 -11.18
C ASP A 195 35.61 -1.71 -11.62
N VAL A 196 35.94 -2.77 -12.38
CA VAL A 196 34.99 -3.82 -12.80
C VAL A 196 35.46 -5.22 -12.37
N GLY A 197 36.21 -5.30 -11.25
CA GLY A 197 36.78 -6.53 -10.67
C GLY A 197 38.31 -6.57 -10.59
N GLN A 198 38.86 -7.63 -9.99
CA GLN A 198 40.31 -7.78 -9.81
C GLN A 198 41.07 -7.78 -11.15
N GLY A 199 42.22 -7.08 -11.19
CA GLY A 199 43.08 -6.99 -12.38
C GLY A 199 42.67 -5.94 -13.42
N THR A 200 41.59 -5.18 -13.19
CA THR A 200 41.09 -4.14 -14.13
C THR A 200 41.69 -2.76 -13.88
N GLN A 201 42.58 -2.65 -12.89
CA GLN A 201 43.28 -1.43 -12.50
C GLN A 201 44.40 -1.15 -13.51
N ASP A 202 44.37 0.03 -14.12
CA ASP A 202 45.49 0.49 -14.95
C ASP A 202 46.70 0.81 -14.06
N LEU A 203 47.89 0.31 -14.43
CA LEU A 203 49.13 0.33 -13.63
C LEU A 203 49.75 1.75 -13.45
N GLY A 204 48.95 2.81 -13.53
CA GLY A 204 49.39 4.21 -13.48
C GLY A 204 48.39 5.20 -12.89
N PHE A 205 47.60 4.82 -11.89
CA PHE A 205 46.65 5.68 -11.14
C PHE A 205 45.52 6.32 -11.99
N ARG A 206 45.23 5.77 -13.18
CA ARG A 206 44.21 6.32 -14.09
C ARG A 206 42.77 5.93 -13.76
N ALA A 207 42.58 4.97 -12.86
CA ALA A 207 41.28 4.52 -12.40
C ALA A 207 40.68 5.43 -11.30
N GLU A 208 41.39 6.47 -10.89
CA GLU A 208 41.01 7.36 -9.80
C GLU A 208 40.91 8.82 -10.28
N VAL A 209 40.05 9.59 -9.62
CA VAL A 209 39.94 11.05 -9.83
C VAL A 209 39.73 11.77 -8.51
N ALA A 210 40.53 12.81 -8.26
CA ALA A 210 40.32 13.73 -7.16
C ALA A 210 39.19 14.70 -7.51
N VAL A 211 38.24 14.86 -6.59
CA VAL A 211 37.08 15.74 -6.75
C VAL A 211 36.97 16.65 -5.54
N LEU A 212 37.11 17.96 -5.77
CA LEU A 212 36.80 18.97 -4.76
C LEU A 212 35.29 19.19 -4.68
N PHE A 213 34.66 18.63 -3.65
CA PHE A 213 33.25 18.77 -3.37
C PHE A 213 32.92 20.06 -2.63
N ASP A 214 31.79 20.65 -3.00
CA ASP A 214 31.08 21.66 -2.22
C ASP A 214 29.94 20.97 -1.44
N ILE A 215 30.17 20.71 -0.16
CA ILE A 215 29.24 19.95 0.67
C ILE A 215 28.38 20.91 1.49
N LYS A 216 27.10 21.01 1.16
CA LYS A 216 26.16 21.88 1.87
C LYS A 216 25.89 21.37 3.28
N PRO A 217 25.80 22.25 4.29
CA PRO A 217 25.53 21.84 5.67
C PRO A 217 24.13 21.25 5.82
N ALA A 218 23.98 20.32 6.77
CA ALA A 218 22.68 19.85 7.24
C ALA A 218 22.30 20.63 8.50
N ILE A 219 21.23 21.37 8.43
CA ILE A 219 20.76 22.24 9.51
C ILE A 219 19.78 21.45 10.37
N PRO A 220 20.04 21.28 11.68
CA PRO A 220 19.08 20.70 12.59
C PRO A 220 17.90 21.64 12.77
N VAL A 221 16.72 21.19 12.34
CA VAL A 221 15.46 21.90 12.46
C VAL A 221 14.58 21.22 13.48
N LYS A 222 14.34 21.89 14.61
CA LYS A 222 13.42 21.45 15.66
C LYS A 222 11.99 21.76 15.25
N LEU A 223 11.10 20.78 15.30
CA LEU A 223 9.68 20.95 15.00
C LEU A 223 8.90 21.01 16.31
N ILE A 224 8.22 22.13 16.58
CA ILE A 224 7.28 22.24 17.69
C ILE A 224 5.88 22.03 17.12
N ILE A 225 5.27 20.91 17.49
CA ILE A 225 4.05 20.41 16.85
C ILE A 225 2.93 20.41 17.89
N THR A 226 1.85 21.11 17.57
CA THR A 226 0.63 21.14 18.37
C THR A 226 -0.53 20.54 17.58
N ASP A 227 -1.34 19.74 18.26
CA ASP A 227 -2.58 19.18 17.73
C ASP A 227 -3.67 20.26 17.62
N PHE A 228 -4.85 19.90 17.12
CA PHE A 228 -5.98 20.82 16.97
C PHE A 228 -6.42 21.46 18.31
N ASP A 229 -6.21 20.75 19.42
CA ASP A 229 -6.50 21.18 20.80
C ASP A 229 -5.33 21.88 21.50
N GLY A 230 -4.20 22.07 20.80
CA GLY A 230 -3.00 22.71 21.34
C GLY A 230 -2.04 21.77 22.07
N THR A 231 -2.38 20.49 22.27
CA THR A 231 -1.49 19.53 22.94
C THR A 231 -0.32 19.11 22.04
N PRO A 232 0.88 18.82 22.58
CA PRO A 232 1.98 18.30 21.79
C PRO A 232 1.68 16.94 21.17
N THR A 233 1.96 16.76 19.88
CA THR A 233 1.67 15.49 19.19
C THR A 233 2.70 15.16 18.11
N THR A 234 2.47 14.06 17.38
CA THR A 234 3.27 13.64 16.22
C THR A 234 2.59 14.11 14.94
N GLY A 235 3.37 14.65 14.01
CA GLY A 235 2.90 15.00 12.67
C GLY A 235 3.67 14.24 11.57
N ARG A 236 3.11 14.22 10.37
CA ARG A 236 3.78 13.82 9.12
C ARG A 236 4.32 15.05 8.40
N PHE A 237 5.50 14.94 7.80
CA PHE A 237 6.18 16.04 7.12
C PHE A 237 6.85 15.58 5.84
N THR A 238 6.66 16.33 4.76
CA THR A 238 7.45 16.20 3.53
C THR A 238 8.11 17.54 3.25
N PHE A 239 9.42 17.56 3.05
CA PHE A 239 10.17 18.76 2.70
C PHE A 239 10.66 18.62 1.25
N LYS A 240 10.31 19.58 0.40
CA LYS A 240 10.71 19.59 -1.01
C LYS A 240 11.43 20.89 -1.36
N ASP A 241 12.46 20.82 -2.18
CA ASP A 241 13.03 22.01 -2.81
C ASP A 241 12.26 22.40 -4.09
N LYS A 242 12.75 23.43 -4.80
CA LYS A 242 12.16 23.91 -6.05
C LYS A 242 12.21 22.90 -7.20
N MET A 243 13.04 21.85 -7.08
CA MET A 243 13.13 20.75 -8.03
C MET A 243 12.34 19.51 -7.57
N ASN A 244 11.48 19.65 -6.55
CA ASN A 244 10.75 18.56 -5.91
C ASN A 244 11.62 17.48 -5.26
N LYS A 245 12.91 17.76 -5.00
CA LYS A 245 13.78 16.84 -4.28
C LYS A 245 13.34 16.75 -2.82
N VAL A 246 13.20 15.52 -2.33
CA VAL A 246 12.70 15.22 -0.99
C VAL A 246 13.83 15.25 0.04
N TYR A 247 13.56 15.87 1.19
CA TYR A 247 14.47 15.96 2.31
C TYR A 247 13.85 15.41 3.62
N PRO A 248 14.63 14.69 4.46
CA PRO A 248 15.98 14.15 4.18
C PRO A 248 15.99 13.23 2.93
N PRO A 249 17.12 12.96 2.25
CA PRO A 249 17.10 12.08 1.08
C PRO A 249 16.51 10.71 1.41
N LYS A 250 15.75 10.10 0.48
CA LYS A 250 15.10 8.79 0.69
C LYS A 250 16.06 7.62 0.62
N ALA A 251 17.10 7.76 -0.21
CA ALA A 251 18.14 6.77 -0.36
C ALA A 251 18.71 6.35 0.99
N LYS A 252 18.64 5.04 1.28
CA LYS A 252 19.15 4.41 2.50
C LYS A 252 18.59 4.95 3.83
N ARG A 253 17.41 5.60 3.84
CA ARG A 253 16.77 5.88 5.13
C ARG A 253 16.50 4.57 5.87
N LEU A 254 16.72 4.60 7.18
CA LEU A 254 16.44 3.53 8.12
C LEU A 254 15.33 3.98 9.07
N ALA A 255 14.70 3.02 9.75
CA ALA A 255 13.72 3.30 10.79
C ALA A 255 14.23 4.39 11.76
N PRO A 256 13.39 5.38 12.11
CA PRO A 256 11.95 5.45 11.82
C PRO A 256 11.58 6.06 10.46
N ASP A 257 12.54 6.50 9.65
CA ASP A 257 12.30 7.12 8.34
C ASP A 257 12.40 6.06 7.23
N PHE A 258 11.29 5.70 6.60
CA PHE A 258 11.33 4.62 5.60
C PHE A 258 11.75 5.14 4.22
N PHE A 259 12.63 4.41 3.54
CA PHE A 259 13.20 4.81 2.25
C PHE A 259 12.16 4.86 1.12
N PHE A 260 11.07 4.11 1.24
CA PHE A 260 9.99 4.08 0.26
C PHE A 260 8.92 5.16 0.51
N GLN A 261 9.03 5.94 1.59
CA GLN A 261 8.12 7.04 1.91
C GLN A 261 8.77 8.39 1.60
N ASP A 262 7.98 9.34 1.12
CA ASP A 262 8.45 10.72 0.97
C ASP A 262 8.46 11.42 2.32
N GLN A 263 7.37 11.25 3.07
CA GLN A 263 7.17 11.84 4.38
C GLN A 263 8.05 11.19 5.46
N VAL A 264 8.31 11.97 6.50
CA VAL A 264 8.89 11.54 7.77
C VAL A 264 7.93 11.90 8.90
N TYR A 265 8.00 11.17 10.01
CA TYR A 265 7.18 11.44 11.18
C TYR A 265 8.02 11.99 12.32
N ARG A 266 7.55 13.03 13.00
CA ARG A 266 8.25 13.60 14.16
C ARG A 266 7.26 13.90 15.25
N HIS A 267 7.61 13.54 16.48
CA HIS A 267 6.95 14.04 17.67
C HIS A 267 7.37 15.50 17.92
N SER A 268 6.54 16.26 18.61
CA SER A 268 6.86 17.63 19.03
C SER A 268 8.20 17.67 19.77
N GLY A 269 9.05 18.64 19.41
CA GLY A 269 10.44 18.74 19.84
C GLY A 269 11.43 17.91 19.01
N GLY A 270 10.96 17.06 18.11
CA GLY A 270 11.79 16.25 17.21
C GLY A 270 12.58 17.08 16.22
N ILE A 271 13.70 16.52 15.75
CA ILE A 271 14.63 17.20 14.84
C ILE A 271 14.62 16.53 13.47
N VAL A 272 14.68 17.33 12.41
CA VAL A 272 14.94 16.91 11.03
C VAL A 272 16.15 17.67 10.48
N LEU A 273 17.01 16.99 9.74
CA LEU A 273 18.16 17.61 9.07
C LEU A 273 17.73 18.11 7.68
N LEU A 274 17.83 19.42 7.45
CA LEU A 274 17.41 20.05 6.21
C LEU A 274 18.54 20.88 5.59
N PRO A 275 18.59 21.00 4.25
CA PRO A 275 19.53 21.91 3.58
C PRO A 275 19.16 23.38 3.88
N PRO A 276 20.14 24.30 3.87
CA PRO A 276 19.85 25.73 3.89
C PRO A 276 19.13 26.18 2.62
N GLY A 277 18.29 27.20 2.74
CA GLY A 277 17.54 27.79 1.63
C GLY A 277 16.02 27.65 1.76
N GLU A 278 15.33 27.88 0.65
CA GLU A 278 13.87 27.81 0.58
C GLU A 278 13.40 26.37 0.32
N LEU A 279 12.49 25.90 1.16
CA LEU A 279 11.84 24.59 1.01
C LEU A 279 10.32 24.75 1.14
N THR A 280 9.60 23.92 0.42
CA THR A 280 8.18 23.68 0.62
C THR A 280 8.01 22.58 1.66
N MET A 281 7.40 22.92 2.80
CA MET A 281 7.01 21.97 3.84
C MET A 281 5.53 21.61 3.67
N ILE A 282 5.24 20.33 3.49
CA ILE A 282 3.90 19.77 3.44
C ILE A 282 3.70 18.99 4.75
N TYR A 283 2.62 19.25 5.50
CA TYR A 283 2.44 18.67 6.82
C TYR A 283 0.98 18.35 7.17
N GLY A 284 0.77 17.37 8.06
CA GLY A 284 -0.56 16.90 8.49
C GLY A 284 -0.46 15.77 9.54
N ARG A 285 -1.53 14.97 9.71
CA ARG A 285 -1.55 13.83 10.64
C ARG A 285 -2.56 12.73 10.25
N GLY A 286 -2.63 12.34 8.99
CA GLY A 286 -3.65 11.41 8.48
C GLY A 286 -4.86 12.10 7.83
N PRO A 287 -5.84 11.31 7.32
CA PRO A 287 -6.91 11.79 6.45
C PRO A 287 -7.94 12.69 7.16
N GLU A 288 -8.09 12.60 8.48
CA GLU A 288 -8.98 13.48 9.27
C GLU A 288 -8.37 14.87 9.53
N TYR A 289 -7.12 15.08 9.10
CA TYR A 289 -6.41 16.36 9.15
C TYR A 289 -6.17 16.92 7.76
N ARG A 290 -6.15 18.25 7.66
CA ARG A 290 -5.76 18.94 6.43
C ARG A 290 -4.27 18.73 6.16
N LEU A 291 -3.95 18.46 4.90
CA LEU A 291 -2.57 18.49 4.42
C LEU A 291 -2.23 19.93 4.02
N LEU A 292 -1.48 20.61 4.88
CA LEU A 292 -1.14 22.02 4.72
C LEU A 292 0.23 22.17 4.06
N VAL A 293 0.40 23.27 3.31
CA VAL A 293 1.63 23.61 2.60
C VAL A 293 2.15 24.95 3.10
N LYS A 294 3.43 25.01 3.46
CA LYS A 294 4.09 26.22 3.96
C LYS A 294 5.47 26.36 3.33
N GLN A 295 5.76 27.55 2.80
CA GLN A 295 7.14 27.88 2.41
C GLN A 295 7.94 28.22 3.67
N ILE A 296 9.11 27.59 3.79
CA ILE A 296 10.02 27.76 4.92
C ILE A 296 11.41 28.13 4.41
N LYS A 297 12.13 28.93 5.19
CA LYS A 297 13.52 29.31 4.89
C LYS A 297 14.42 28.78 5.98
N ILE A 298 15.32 27.87 5.62
CA ILE A 298 16.31 27.28 6.51
C ILE A 298 17.58 28.14 6.49
N PRO A 299 18.13 28.54 7.65
CA PRO A 299 19.31 29.40 7.72
C PRO A 299 20.57 28.69 7.21
N GLU A 300 21.58 29.45 6.79
CA GLU A 300 22.85 28.90 6.28
C GLU A 300 23.69 28.17 7.34
N LYS A 301 23.50 28.49 8.64
CA LYS A 301 24.25 27.93 9.78
C LYS A 301 23.37 27.91 11.04
N GLY A 302 23.79 27.13 12.04
CA GLY A 302 23.11 27.03 13.34
C GLY A 302 21.99 25.99 13.35
N GLY A 303 20.98 26.18 14.19
CA GLY A 303 19.75 25.40 14.19
C GLY A 303 18.54 26.30 13.92
N ALA A 304 17.43 25.70 13.50
CA ALA A 304 16.16 26.40 13.32
C ALA A 304 15.06 25.76 14.15
N THR A 305 14.03 26.52 14.49
CA THR A 305 12.80 26.00 15.09
C THR A 305 11.63 26.39 14.20
N ILE A 306 10.75 25.43 13.90
CA ILE A 306 9.52 25.65 13.15
C ILE A 306 8.36 25.22 14.02
N GLU A 307 7.43 26.15 14.25
CA GLU A 307 6.17 25.88 14.92
C GLU A 307 5.11 25.48 13.90
N VAL A 308 4.37 24.44 14.26
CA VAL A 308 3.36 23.80 13.44
C VAL A 308 2.12 23.56 14.29
N LYS A 309 0.98 24.03 13.80
CA LYS A 309 -0.33 23.70 14.33
C LYS A 309 -1.07 22.84 13.31
N LEU A 310 -1.53 21.68 13.73
CA LEU A 310 -2.30 20.76 12.90
C LEU A 310 -3.76 21.22 12.83
N GLU A 311 -4.36 21.11 11.65
CA GLU A 311 -5.76 21.44 11.43
C GLU A 311 -6.57 20.17 11.16
N ARG A 312 -7.55 19.91 12.04
CA ARG A 312 -8.47 18.78 11.92
C ARG A 312 -9.78 19.26 11.31
N TRP A 313 -10.30 18.56 10.30
CA TRP A 313 -11.61 18.89 9.72
C TRP A 313 -12.73 18.05 10.34
N ILE A 314 -12.43 16.86 10.87
CA ILE A 314 -13.40 16.02 11.59
C ILE A 314 -12.75 15.24 12.75
N ASN A 315 -13.51 15.05 13.84
CA ASN A 315 -13.10 14.23 14.98
C ASN A 315 -14.14 13.15 15.29
N PRO A 316 -14.00 11.92 14.74
CA PRO A 316 -14.92 10.82 15.03
C PRO A 316 -15.05 10.47 16.52
N ARG A 317 -14.06 10.82 17.35
CA ARG A 317 -14.09 10.61 18.80
C ARG A 317 -15.18 11.41 19.51
N ASP A 318 -15.61 12.54 18.95
CA ASP A 318 -16.75 13.32 19.49
C ASP A 318 -18.07 12.53 19.39
N PHE A 319 -18.08 11.50 18.53
CA PHE A 319 -19.15 10.54 18.31
C PHE A 319 -18.87 9.18 18.96
N GLY A 320 -17.75 9.04 19.68
CA GLY A 320 -17.35 7.81 20.37
C GLY A 320 -16.66 6.77 19.48
N TYR A 321 -16.32 7.14 18.24
CA TYR A 321 -15.62 6.29 17.29
C TYR A 321 -14.10 6.47 17.37
N TYR A 322 -13.38 5.35 17.43
CA TYR A 322 -11.92 5.30 17.49
C TYR A 322 -11.38 4.47 16.32
N SER A 323 -10.48 5.09 15.54
CA SER A 323 -9.95 4.51 14.32
C SER A 323 -8.91 3.43 14.63
N GLY A 324 -8.79 2.44 13.76
CA GLY A 324 -7.63 1.58 13.75
C GLY A 324 -7.37 0.92 12.41
N ASP A 325 -6.16 0.39 12.30
CA ASP A 325 -5.67 -0.43 11.21
C ASP A 325 -5.16 -1.73 11.83
N HIS A 326 -5.91 -2.82 11.62
CA HIS A 326 -5.61 -4.09 12.27
C HIS A 326 -4.59 -4.94 11.50
N HIS A 327 -4.03 -4.45 10.39
CA HIS A 327 -3.07 -5.20 9.58
C HIS A 327 -1.88 -4.34 9.16
N ILE A 328 -0.82 -4.41 9.96
CA ILE A 328 0.45 -3.72 9.74
C ILE A 328 1.59 -4.73 9.90
N HIS A 329 2.59 -4.69 9.04
CA HIS A 329 3.82 -5.45 9.17
C HIS A 329 5.00 -4.55 9.50
N ALA A 330 5.78 -4.95 10.50
CA ALA A 330 7.01 -4.29 10.91
C ALA A 330 8.28 -4.90 10.27
N ALA A 331 8.15 -5.88 9.37
CA ALA A 331 9.28 -6.53 8.71
C ALA A 331 8.85 -7.24 7.42
N GLY A 332 9.80 -7.61 6.56
CA GLY A 332 9.52 -8.26 5.27
C GLY A 332 9.02 -7.29 4.19
N CYS A 333 8.40 -7.76 3.11
CA CYS A 333 7.90 -6.94 1.98
C CYS A 333 8.85 -5.80 1.58
N ALA A 334 8.48 -4.54 1.88
CA ALA A 334 9.30 -3.36 1.63
C ALA A 334 10.23 -2.99 2.81
N HIS A 335 9.97 -3.53 4.01
CA HIS A 335 10.85 -3.41 5.17
C HIS A 335 12.09 -4.29 5.06
N TYR A 336 13.10 -3.95 5.86
CA TYR A 336 14.38 -4.64 5.92
C TYR A 336 14.22 -6.10 6.34
N THR A 337 14.87 -7.01 5.62
CA THR A 337 15.00 -8.43 6.01
C THR A 337 16.37 -8.71 6.64
N ASN A 338 17.41 -7.97 6.25
CA ASN A 338 18.76 -8.02 6.80
C ASN A 338 19.42 -6.63 6.56
N PRO A 339 20.13 -6.02 7.52
CA PRO A 339 20.57 -6.56 8.83
C PRO A 339 19.68 -6.21 10.02
N THR A 340 18.63 -5.39 9.86
CA THR A 340 17.83 -4.95 11.02
C THR A 340 16.74 -5.93 11.42
N GLU A 341 16.49 -6.97 10.60
CA GLU A 341 15.46 -8.00 10.80
C GLU A 341 14.04 -7.42 11.07
N GLY A 342 13.79 -6.21 10.56
CA GLY A 342 12.54 -5.46 10.71
C GLY A 342 12.73 -4.09 11.37
N VAL A 343 11.63 -3.55 11.89
CA VAL A 343 11.56 -2.27 12.61
C VAL A 343 11.04 -2.46 14.03
N PHE A 344 11.39 -1.56 14.95
CA PHE A 344 11.03 -1.69 16.36
C PHE A 344 9.64 -1.10 16.66
N ALA A 345 9.06 -1.48 17.80
CA ALA A 345 7.75 -0.99 18.24
C ALA A 345 7.68 0.55 18.34
N ASN A 346 8.76 1.22 18.79
CA ASN A 346 8.82 2.69 18.87
C ASN A 346 8.75 3.35 17.49
N ASP A 347 9.35 2.73 16.47
CA ASP A 347 9.32 3.25 15.10
C ASP A 347 7.89 3.16 14.54
N MET A 348 7.24 2.00 14.68
CA MET A 348 5.86 1.83 14.22
C MET A 348 4.87 2.68 15.01
N PHE A 349 5.07 2.85 16.31
CA PHE A 349 4.25 3.75 17.11
C PHE A 349 4.28 5.18 16.58
N LEU A 350 5.44 5.65 16.12
CA LEU A 350 5.58 6.97 15.51
C LEU A 350 4.73 7.12 14.24
N HIS A 351 4.65 6.08 13.41
CA HIS A 351 3.83 6.05 12.19
C HIS A 351 2.33 6.01 12.52
N VAL A 352 1.92 5.11 13.42
CA VAL A 352 0.52 5.00 13.89
C VAL A 352 0.03 6.34 14.46
N LYS A 353 0.83 6.97 15.32
CA LYS A 353 0.50 8.27 15.92
C LYS A 353 0.53 9.41 14.89
N GLY A 354 1.48 9.36 13.96
CA GLY A 354 1.68 10.35 12.90
C GLY A 354 0.61 10.33 11.82
N GLU A 355 -0.11 9.21 11.66
CA GLU A 355 -1.28 9.07 10.78
C GLU A 355 -2.62 9.13 11.57
N ALA A 356 -2.59 9.59 12.84
CA ALA A 356 -3.74 9.72 13.73
C ALA A 356 -4.64 8.48 13.86
N LEU A 357 -4.03 7.29 13.82
CA LEU A 357 -4.72 6.07 14.21
C LEU A 357 -4.85 6.03 15.74
N ASN A 358 -5.99 5.53 16.24
CA ASN A 358 -6.12 5.23 17.65
C ASN A 358 -5.57 3.83 18.01
N VAL A 359 -5.66 2.88 17.08
CA VAL A 359 -5.13 1.52 17.24
C VAL A 359 -4.36 1.10 15.99
N GLY A 360 -3.14 0.61 16.16
CA GLY A 360 -2.38 -0.09 15.12
C GLY A 360 -2.05 -1.51 15.58
N CYS A 361 -2.36 -2.50 14.76
CA CYS A 361 -2.00 -3.89 15.04
C CYS A 361 -0.85 -4.32 14.11
N ASN A 362 0.32 -4.52 14.70
CA ASN A 362 1.45 -5.12 14.02
C ASN A 362 1.27 -6.65 14.01
N LEU A 363 0.90 -7.20 12.86
CA LEU A 363 0.75 -8.64 12.69
C LEU A 363 2.11 -9.25 12.31
N THR A 364 2.62 -10.07 13.22
CA THR A 364 3.82 -10.87 13.00
C THR A 364 3.48 -11.98 12.02
N TRP A 365 4.30 -12.16 11.00
CA TRP A 365 4.03 -13.04 9.86
C TRP A 365 5.31 -13.78 9.44
N GLY A 366 5.24 -14.65 8.44
CA GLY A 366 6.31 -15.60 8.09
C GLY A 366 7.70 -14.95 7.91
N PRO A 367 7.86 -13.91 7.09
CA PRO A 367 9.09 -13.13 6.99
C PRO A 367 9.50 -12.48 8.32
N CYS A 368 10.75 -12.72 8.74
CA CYS A 368 11.29 -12.22 10.01
C CYS A 368 10.48 -12.61 11.26
N PHE A 369 9.63 -13.64 11.19
CA PHE A 369 8.83 -14.15 12.32
C PHE A 369 9.67 -14.32 13.59
N GLU A 370 10.82 -14.98 13.47
CA GLU A 370 11.70 -15.30 14.60
C GLU A 370 12.23 -14.06 15.32
N PHE A 371 12.47 -12.97 14.59
CA PHE A 371 12.85 -11.70 15.19
C PHE A 371 11.62 -10.97 15.74
N GLN A 372 10.58 -10.76 14.94
CA GLN A 372 9.45 -9.88 15.29
C GLN A 372 8.57 -10.43 16.41
N ARG A 373 8.47 -11.74 16.59
CA ARG A 373 7.69 -12.37 17.66
C ARG A 373 8.11 -11.96 19.08
N GLN A 374 9.31 -11.40 19.25
CA GLN A 374 9.78 -10.88 20.54
C GLN A 374 8.95 -9.67 21.04
N PHE A 375 8.26 -8.96 20.14
CA PHE A 375 7.44 -7.78 20.48
C PHE A 375 6.01 -8.14 20.91
N PHE A 376 5.62 -9.41 20.80
CA PHE A 376 4.32 -9.88 21.24
C PHE A 376 4.18 -9.76 22.76
N GLU A 377 3.06 -9.18 23.17
CA GLU A 377 2.59 -9.19 24.55
C GLU A 377 1.09 -9.55 24.53
N PRO A 378 0.55 -10.28 25.55
CA PRO A 378 -0.89 -10.57 25.65
C PRO A 378 -1.75 -9.31 25.79
N LYS A 379 -1.14 -8.19 26.19
CA LYS A 379 -1.76 -6.86 26.31
C LYS A 379 -1.18 -5.95 25.23
N ALA A 380 -1.73 -4.72 25.13
CA ALA A 380 -1.12 -3.68 24.30
C ALA A 380 0.36 -3.48 24.66
N ASN A 381 1.19 -3.23 23.64
CA ASN A 381 2.62 -3.01 23.81
C ASN A 381 2.87 -1.78 24.70
N LYS A 382 3.93 -1.83 25.52
CA LYS A 382 4.29 -0.80 26.50
C LYS A 382 4.52 0.61 25.94
N VAL A 383 4.81 0.75 24.64
CA VAL A 383 4.92 2.07 23.99
C VAL A 383 3.56 2.81 23.89
N SER A 384 2.46 2.09 24.06
CA SER A 384 1.10 2.63 23.91
C SER A 384 0.80 3.77 24.87
N GLU A 385 0.05 4.74 24.37
CA GLU A 385 -0.53 5.86 25.10
C GLU A 385 -2.04 5.63 25.31
N PRO A 386 -2.73 6.42 26.17
CA PRO A 386 -4.16 6.22 26.44
C PRO A 386 -5.07 6.17 25.20
N PHE A 387 -4.76 6.92 24.14
CA PHE A 387 -5.58 7.02 22.93
C PHE A 387 -4.84 6.68 21.63
N THR A 388 -3.62 6.14 21.74
CA THR A 388 -2.83 5.60 20.64
C THR A 388 -2.26 4.28 21.13
N VAL A 389 -2.79 3.17 20.64
CA VAL A 389 -2.48 1.81 21.10
C VAL A 389 -1.78 1.05 20.00
N LEU A 390 -0.67 0.40 20.33
CA LEU A 390 0.02 -0.53 19.46
C LEU A 390 -0.12 -1.94 20.04
N LYS A 391 -0.61 -2.89 19.25
CA LYS A 391 -0.67 -4.31 19.63
C LYS A 391 0.13 -5.13 18.63
N TYR A 392 0.84 -6.14 19.12
CA TYR A 392 1.42 -7.17 18.27
C TYR A 392 0.58 -8.44 18.39
N ASP A 393 0.14 -8.98 17.25
CA ASP A 393 -0.49 -10.29 17.15
C ASP A 393 0.07 -11.02 15.91
N ILE A 394 -0.70 -11.92 15.27
CA ILE A 394 -0.23 -12.77 14.18
C ILE A 394 -1.12 -12.59 12.94
N GLU A 395 -0.46 -12.53 11.78
CA GLU A 395 -1.05 -12.91 10.51
C GLU A 395 -0.46 -14.27 10.12
N VAL A 396 -1.33 -15.25 9.89
CA VAL A 396 -0.89 -16.57 9.43
C VAL A 396 -0.72 -16.54 7.91
N SER A 397 0.41 -15.97 7.51
CA SER A 397 0.94 -15.85 6.15
C SER A 397 2.37 -16.37 6.11
N GLY A 398 2.70 -17.27 5.17
CA GLY A 398 3.98 -17.99 5.17
C GLY A 398 4.10 -19.09 6.23
N PHE A 399 2.96 -19.57 6.76
CA PHE A 399 2.81 -20.74 7.63
C PHE A 399 2.06 -21.86 6.88
N GLY A 400 1.77 -22.98 7.55
CA GLY A 400 1.14 -24.17 6.95
C GLY A 400 -0.16 -23.88 6.19
N SER A 401 -1.08 -23.11 6.77
CA SER A 401 -2.44 -22.92 6.22
C SER A 401 -2.58 -21.82 5.16
N GLN A 402 -1.48 -21.14 4.79
CA GLN A 402 -1.52 -19.97 3.90
C GLN A 402 -2.25 -20.20 2.56
N ALA A 403 -2.21 -21.44 2.04
CA ALA A 403 -2.80 -21.78 0.75
C ALA A 403 -4.34 -21.82 0.80
N LEU A 404 -4.92 -21.87 2.00
CA LEU A 404 -6.36 -21.82 2.28
C LEU A 404 -6.79 -20.44 2.81
N GLY A 405 -5.88 -19.47 2.73
CA GLY A 405 -6.11 -18.07 3.05
C GLY A 405 -5.21 -17.56 4.16
N HIS A 406 -4.89 -16.27 4.08
CA HIS A 406 -4.17 -15.55 5.13
C HIS A 406 -5.16 -15.07 6.18
N VAL A 407 -4.79 -15.25 7.44
CA VAL A 407 -5.70 -15.07 8.57
C VAL A 407 -5.10 -14.10 9.56
N CYS A 408 -5.82 -13.03 9.87
CA CYS A 408 -5.56 -12.15 10.99
C CYS A 408 -6.08 -12.78 12.28
N LEU A 409 -5.21 -12.92 13.29
CA LEU A 409 -5.56 -13.34 14.64
C LEU A 409 -5.35 -12.15 15.55
N LEU A 410 -6.41 -11.64 16.17
CA LEU A 410 -6.37 -10.44 17.02
C LEU A 410 -6.63 -10.80 18.48
N ASN A 411 -5.94 -10.14 19.41
CA ASN A 411 -6.13 -10.33 20.85
C ASN A 411 -5.74 -11.75 21.34
N LEU A 412 -4.65 -12.29 20.79
CA LEU A 412 -4.09 -13.57 21.26
C LEU A 412 -3.50 -13.43 22.67
N ARG A 413 -3.57 -14.52 23.45
CA ARG A 413 -2.89 -14.62 24.75
C ARG A 413 -1.55 -15.34 24.65
N ASP A 414 -1.46 -16.29 23.73
CA ASP A 414 -0.26 -17.00 23.33
C ASP A 414 -0.20 -17.05 21.81
N GLN A 415 0.97 -16.71 21.28
CA GLN A 415 1.26 -16.68 19.86
C GLN A 415 1.83 -18.01 19.33
N ASN A 416 2.20 -18.94 20.23
CA ASN A 416 2.78 -20.22 19.85
C ASN A 416 1.69 -21.27 19.62
N TYR A 417 1.54 -21.69 18.38
CA TYR A 417 0.66 -22.83 18.08
C TYR A 417 1.20 -24.12 18.73
N PRO A 418 0.35 -24.99 19.29
CA PRO A 418 0.80 -26.25 19.91
C PRO A 418 1.63 -27.11 18.96
N GLY A 419 2.78 -27.61 19.43
CA GLY A 419 3.69 -28.42 18.61
C GLY A 419 4.55 -27.63 17.62
N SER A 420 4.42 -26.29 17.58
CA SER A 420 5.27 -25.45 16.72
C SER A 420 6.70 -25.30 17.22
N ASP A 421 6.94 -25.56 18.51
CA ASP A 421 8.16 -25.22 19.24
C ASP A 421 8.54 -23.74 19.05
N GLY A 422 7.54 -22.89 18.80
CA GLY A 422 7.72 -21.50 18.49
C GLY A 422 8.24 -21.22 17.07
N THR A 423 8.38 -22.20 16.19
CA THR A 423 8.83 -21.97 14.81
C THR A 423 7.64 -21.71 13.89
N LYS A 424 7.85 -21.00 12.78
CA LYS A 424 6.80 -20.82 11.76
C LYS A 424 6.55 -22.04 10.86
N THR A 425 7.46 -23.01 10.85
CA THR A 425 7.44 -24.14 9.88
C THR A 425 7.02 -25.47 10.46
N LYS A 426 6.99 -25.62 11.78
CA LYS A 426 6.65 -26.89 12.45
C LYS A 426 5.26 -26.80 13.06
N GLY A 427 4.49 -27.90 13.03
CA GLY A 427 3.29 -28.10 13.84
C GLY A 427 2.05 -27.26 13.46
N TRP A 428 2.19 -26.24 12.62
CA TRP A 428 1.05 -25.46 12.12
C TRP A 428 0.18 -26.30 11.17
N PRO A 429 -1.16 -26.22 11.27
CA PRO A 429 -2.05 -26.93 10.38
C PRO A 429 -1.97 -26.38 8.95
N THR A 430 -2.34 -27.19 7.97
CA THR A 430 -2.29 -26.83 6.53
C THR A 430 -3.60 -26.27 5.97
N TRP A 431 -4.58 -26.00 6.85
CA TRP A 431 -5.86 -25.37 6.53
C TRP A 431 -6.33 -24.52 7.71
N THR A 432 -7.24 -23.57 7.48
CA THR A 432 -7.47 -22.43 8.39
C THR A 432 -8.42 -22.76 9.55
N THR A 433 -9.34 -23.72 9.39
CA THR A 433 -10.30 -24.10 10.44
C THR A 433 -9.66 -24.47 11.80
N PRO A 434 -8.72 -25.43 11.90
CA PRO A 434 -8.11 -25.80 13.19
C PRO A 434 -7.33 -24.64 13.83
N LEU A 435 -6.66 -23.83 13.00
CA LEU A 435 -5.96 -22.64 13.44
C LEU A 435 -6.90 -21.61 14.07
N MET A 436 -7.99 -21.26 13.38
CA MET A 436 -8.96 -20.29 13.90
C MET A 436 -9.60 -20.81 15.18
N ARG A 437 -9.90 -22.11 15.26
CA ARG A 437 -10.42 -22.74 16.48
C ARG A 437 -9.45 -22.60 17.65
N TRP A 438 -8.16 -22.81 17.43
CA TRP A 438 -7.13 -22.58 18.45
C TRP A 438 -7.13 -21.13 18.93
N ALA A 439 -7.19 -20.15 18.02
CA ALA A 439 -7.25 -18.74 18.40
C ALA A 439 -8.52 -18.42 19.20
N LYS A 440 -9.70 -18.86 18.73
CA LYS A 440 -10.99 -18.65 19.42
C LYS A 440 -10.98 -19.24 20.84
N ASN A 441 -10.34 -20.37 21.07
CA ASN A 441 -10.21 -20.98 22.40
C ASN A 441 -9.44 -20.09 23.41
N GLN A 442 -8.67 -19.11 22.94
CA GLN A 442 -8.00 -18.11 23.78
C GLN A 442 -8.83 -16.86 24.04
N GLY A 443 -10.00 -16.73 23.39
CA GLY A 443 -10.79 -15.50 23.34
C GLY A 443 -10.28 -14.47 22.33
N ALA A 444 -9.48 -14.90 21.35
CA ALA A 444 -9.04 -14.08 20.23
C ALA A 444 -10.17 -13.91 19.19
N TYR A 445 -10.02 -12.93 18.31
CA TYR A 445 -10.88 -12.71 17.16
C TYR A 445 -10.15 -13.04 15.87
N THR A 446 -10.86 -13.56 14.89
CA THR A 446 -10.29 -14.16 13.68
C THR A 446 -10.94 -13.57 12.43
N GLY A 447 -10.14 -13.32 11.39
CA GLY A 447 -10.63 -12.84 10.11
C GLY A 447 -9.66 -13.11 8.98
N TYR A 448 -10.11 -13.00 7.74
CA TYR A 448 -9.23 -13.12 6.58
C TYR A 448 -8.67 -11.77 6.15
N ALA A 449 -7.38 -11.77 5.81
CA ALA A 449 -6.67 -10.62 5.27
C ALA A 449 -6.90 -10.47 3.74
N HIS A 450 -6.69 -9.25 3.24
CA HIS A 450 -6.62 -8.86 1.83
C HIS A 450 -7.60 -9.65 0.97
N SER A 451 -8.87 -9.57 1.38
CA SER A 451 -9.83 -10.65 1.16
C SER A 451 -10.08 -10.95 -0.31
N ALA A 452 -10.01 -9.96 -1.19
CA ALA A 452 -10.22 -10.18 -2.62
C ALA A 452 -9.11 -10.95 -3.33
N SER A 453 -7.94 -11.16 -2.70
CA SER A 453 -6.83 -11.90 -3.29
C SER A 453 -7.24 -13.35 -3.59
N GLY A 454 -7.57 -13.61 -4.86
CA GLY A 454 -8.09 -14.90 -5.33
C GLY A 454 -9.61 -15.03 -5.39
N LEU A 455 -10.35 -13.96 -5.08
CA LEU A 455 -11.79 -13.83 -5.34
C LEU A 455 -12.07 -13.15 -6.70
N GLY A 456 -11.05 -12.97 -7.54
CA GLY A 456 -11.20 -12.47 -8.89
C GLY A 456 -12.02 -13.42 -9.77
N ILE A 457 -12.67 -12.86 -10.78
CA ILE A 457 -13.45 -13.58 -11.78
C ILE A 457 -12.66 -13.56 -13.10
N ASP A 458 -12.33 -14.72 -13.64
CA ASP A 458 -11.97 -14.85 -15.06
C ASP A 458 -13.23 -15.23 -15.82
N ALA A 459 -13.77 -14.30 -16.63
CA ALA A 459 -15.05 -14.51 -17.31
C ALA A 459 -15.05 -15.75 -18.21
N LYS A 460 -13.92 -16.06 -18.86
CA LYS A 460 -13.80 -17.22 -19.76
C LYS A 460 -13.72 -18.52 -18.96
N ALA A 461 -12.91 -18.55 -17.92
CA ALA A 461 -12.80 -19.73 -17.07
C ALA A 461 -14.12 -20.01 -16.35
N ALA A 462 -14.77 -18.98 -15.79
CA ALA A 462 -16.05 -19.09 -15.11
C ALA A 462 -17.17 -19.54 -16.04
N ALA A 463 -17.27 -18.95 -17.25
CA ALA A 463 -18.25 -19.38 -18.25
C ALA A 463 -18.06 -20.85 -18.65
N LYS A 464 -16.81 -21.27 -18.87
CA LYS A 464 -16.50 -22.67 -19.18
C LYS A 464 -16.87 -23.61 -18.04
N ARG A 465 -16.57 -23.27 -16.78
CA ARG A 465 -16.97 -24.09 -15.63
C ARG A 465 -18.48 -24.25 -15.54
N LEU A 466 -19.22 -23.18 -15.82
CA LEU A 466 -20.67 -23.21 -15.78
C LEU A 466 -21.24 -24.08 -16.90
N LEU A 467 -20.72 -23.93 -18.12
CA LEU A 467 -21.09 -24.77 -19.25
C LEU A 467 -20.78 -26.25 -18.98
N ASP A 468 -19.54 -26.58 -18.60
CA ASP A 468 -19.11 -27.94 -18.28
C ASP A 468 -19.97 -28.60 -17.16
N ALA A 469 -20.59 -27.79 -16.29
CA ALA A 469 -21.43 -28.27 -15.19
C ALA A 469 -22.91 -28.45 -15.57
N LEU A 470 -23.42 -27.69 -16.54
CA LEU A 470 -24.85 -27.62 -16.85
C LEU A 470 -25.21 -28.21 -18.23
N ASP A 471 -24.28 -28.21 -19.19
CA ASP A 471 -24.44 -28.78 -20.53
C ASP A 471 -24.44 -30.32 -20.44
N LYS A 472 -25.64 -30.90 -20.36
CA LYS A 472 -25.84 -32.34 -20.12
C LYS A 472 -25.74 -33.14 -21.40
N ASP A 473 -26.24 -32.58 -22.50
CA ASP A 473 -26.23 -33.25 -23.80
C ASP A 473 -24.91 -33.04 -24.58
N LYS A 474 -24.04 -32.15 -24.09
CA LYS A 474 -22.70 -31.84 -24.58
C LYS A 474 -22.72 -31.18 -25.96
N ASP A 475 -23.75 -30.41 -26.24
CA ASP A 475 -23.88 -29.68 -27.51
C ASP A 475 -23.13 -28.33 -27.52
N GLY A 476 -22.55 -27.93 -26.39
CA GLY A 476 -21.71 -26.75 -26.24
C GLY A 476 -22.47 -25.45 -25.95
N LYS A 477 -23.77 -25.53 -25.66
CA LYS A 477 -24.64 -24.41 -25.28
C LYS A 477 -25.54 -24.85 -24.11
N LEU A 478 -26.29 -23.91 -23.54
CA LEU A 478 -27.27 -24.20 -22.49
C LEU A 478 -28.66 -23.87 -23.00
N ASP A 479 -29.56 -24.84 -22.97
CA ASP A 479 -30.99 -24.55 -23.13
C ASP A 479 -31.61 -24.02 -21.82
N ALA A 480 -32.87 -23.60 -21.88
CA ALA A 480 -33.56 -23.05 -20.71
C ALA A 480 -33.68 -24.06 -19.54
N LYS A 481 -33.81 -25.37 -19.83
CA LYS A 481 -33.94 -26.40 -18.80
C LYS A 481 -32.61 -26.69 -18.11
N GLU A 482 -31.53 -26.78 -18.89
CA GLU A 482 -30.18 -26.94 -18.36
C GLU A 482 -29.79 -25.74 -17.50
N ALA A 483 -30.14 -24.53 -17.94
CA ALA A 483 -29.92 -23.31 -17.21
C ALA A 483 -30.69 -23.21 -15.87
N GLU A 484 -31.88 -23.80 -15.78
CA GLU A 484 -32.70 -23.81 -14.55
C GLU A 484 -32.07 -24.59 -13.40
N GLU A 485 -31.17 -25.54 -13.70
CA GLU A 485 -30.52 -26.37 -12.68
C GLU A 485 -29.31 -25.71 -12.01
N GLY A 486 -28.83 -24.59 -12.56
CA GLY A 486 -27.57 -23.96 -12.16
C GLY A 486 -27.70 -22.55 -11.61
N LEU A 487 -26.66 -22.13 -10.90
CA LEU A 487 -26.51 -20.74 -10.48
C LEU A 487 -25.99 -19.89 -11.65
N LEU A 488 -26.91 -19.38 -12.46
CA LEU A 488 -26.57 -18.46 -13.55
C LEU A 488 -26.14 -17.07 -13.03
N PRO A 489 -25.23 -16.39 -13.75
CA PRO A 489 -24.78 -15.05 -13.38
C PRO A 489 -25.89 -13.98 -13.54
N ASP A 490 -26.82 -14.19 -14.47
CA ASP A 490 -28.01 -13.37 -14.73
C ASP A 490 -29.21 -14.26 -15.10
N SER A 491 -30.36 -13.66 -15.39
CA SER A 491 -31.48 -14.39 -16.00
C SER A 491 -31.12 -14.92 -17.39
N PHE A 492 -31.65 -16.10 -17.76
CA PHE A 492 -31.41 -16.72 -19.07
C PHE A 492 -31.64 -15.75 -20.22
N ALA A 493 -32.78 -15.05 -20.23
CA ALA A 493 -33.13 -14.07 -21.26
C ALA A 493 -32.21 -12.83 -21.30
N ALA A 494 -31.51 -12.51 -20.20
CA ALA A 494 -30.51 -11.43 -20.20
C ALA A 494 -29.14 -11.90 -20.73
N ILE A 495 -28.89 -13.21 -20.73
CA ILE A 495 -27.68 -13.83 -21.24
C ILE A 495 -27.83 -14.16 -22.72
N ASP A 496 -28.95 -14.76 -23.12
CA ASP A 496 -29.35 -15.02 -24.51
C ASP A 496 -29.64 -13.68 -25.21
N ARG A 497 -28.62 -13.09 -25.84
CA ARG A 497 -28.71 -11.74 -26.41
C ARG A 497 -29.32 -11.75 -27.80
N ASN A 498 -29.19 -12.86 -28.52
CA ASN A 498 -29.73 -13.01 -29.86
C ASN A 498 -31.18 -13.56 -29.85
N ASN A 499 -31.68 -14.00 -28.68
CA ASN A 499 -33.00 -14.58 -28.44
C ASN A 499 -33.24 -15.85 -29.28
N ASP A 500 -32.21 -16.67 -29.47
CA ASP A 500 -32.31 -17.93 -30.21
C ASP A 500 -32.75 -19.13 -29.35
N GLY A 501 -32.93 -18.90 -28.04
CA GLY A 501 -33.37 -19.90 -27.08
C GLY A 501 -32.24 -20.79 -26.54
N ALA A 502 -30.98 -20.45 -26.83
CA ALA A 502 -29.82 -21.11 -26.27
C ALA A 502 -28.75 -20.10 -25.83
N VAL A 503 -28.05 -20.43 -24.76
CA VAL A 503 -26.96 -19.61 -24.22
C VAL A 503 -25.63 -20.22 -24.62
N THR A 504 -24.88 -19.50 -25.43
CA THR A 504 -23.54 -19.93 -25.88
C THR A 504 -22.45 -19.58 -24.87
N LEU A 505 -21.27 -20.17 -25.02
CA LEU A 505 -20.08 -19.79 -24.24
C LEU A 505 -19.75 -18.29 -24.40
N GLU A 506 -19.89 -17.73 -25.60
CA GLU A 506 -19.58 -16.32 -25.87
C GLU A 506 -20.54 -15.38 -25.12
N GLU A 507 -21.82 -15.73 -25.09
CA GLU A 507 -22.84 -14.99 -24.34
C GLU A 507 -22.62 -15.07 -22.83
N LEU A 508 -22.27 -16.25 -22.30
CA LEU A 508 -21.88 -16.41 -20.90
C LEU A 508 -20.68 -15.55 -20.54
N VAL A 509 -19.63 -15.55 -21.37
CA VAL A 509 -18.44 -14.71 -21.16
C VAL A 509 -18.83 -13.23 -21.13
N ALA A 510 -19.64 -12.78 -22.08
CA ALA A 510 -20.09 -11.39 -22.16
C ALA A 510 -20.94 -10.99 -20.94
N ALA A 511 -21.85 -11.87 -20.50
CA ALA A 511 -22.70 -11.65 -19.33
C ALA A 511 -21.87 -11.56 -18.04
N ILE A 512 -20.95 -12.51 -17.84
CA ILE A 512 -20.07 -12.52 -16.66
C ILE A 512 -19.17 -11.28 -16.64
N ALA A 513 -18.54 -10.94 -17.77
CA ALA A 513 -17.69 -9.75 -17.86
C ALA A 513 -18.47 -8.47 -17.54
N ARG A 514 -19.72 -8.35 -18.02
CA ARG A 514 -20.60 -7.22 -17.70
C ARG A 514 -20.89 -7.13 -16.21
N ILE A 515 -21.30 -8.22 -15.59
CA ILE A 515 -21.74 -8.28 -14.19
C ILE A 515 -20.57 -8.10 -13.22
N ALA A 516 -19.39 -8.62 -13.57
CA ALA A 516 -18.16 -8.43 -12.81
C ALA A 516 -17.55 -7.03 -12.96
N GLY A 517 -18.15 -6.13 -13.76
CA GLY A 517 -17.64 -4.78 -14.02
C GLY A 517 -16.34 -4.75 -14.83
N GLN A 518 -16.11 -5.78 -15.66
CA GLN A 518 -14.95 -5.88 -16.55
C GLN A 518 -15.17 -5.18 -17.89
N VAL A 519 -16.40 -4.67 -18.12
CA VAL A 519 -16.75 -3.85 -19.28
C VAL A 519 -16.62 -2.37 -18.91
N LYS A 520 -15.81 -1.64 -19.69
CA LYS A 520 -15.56 -0.21 -19.46
C LYS A 520 -16.87 0.59 -19.42
N GLY A 521 -17.05 1.37 -18.35
CA GLY A 521 -18.24 2.22 -18.17
C GLY A 521 -19.47 1.50 -17.62
N VAL A 522 -19.40 0.18 -17.42
CA VAL A 522 -20.47 -0.59 -16.77
C VAL A 522 -20.02 -0.92 -15.34
N PRO A 523 -20.72 -0.41 -14.30
CA PRO A 523 -20.38 -0.73 -12.92
C PRO A 523 -20.65 -2.21 -12.64
N ALA A 524 -19.81 -2.82 -11.79
CA ALA A 524 -20.06 -4.17 -11.32
C ALA A 524 -21.38 -4.24 -10.53
N GLN A 525 -22.08 -5.37 -10.65
CA GLN A 525 -23.23 -5.67 -9.83
C GLN A 525 -22.78 -6.18 -8.46
N LEU A 526 -23.48 -5.76 -7.41
CA LEU A 526 -23.21 -6.15 -6.04
C LEU A 526 -24.53 -6.37 -5.29
N PRO A 527 -24.83 -7.59 -4.81
CA PRO A 527 -24.09 -8.82 -5.05
C PRO A 527 -24.20 -9.32 -6.50
N ASN A 528 -23.22 -10.09 -6.96
CA ASN A 528 -23.26 -10.89 -8.18
C ASN A 528 -22.99 -12.36 -7.86
N TYR A 529 -23.54 -13.27 -8.66
CA TYR A 529 -23.59 -14.70 -8.34
C TYR A 529 -22.53 -15.54 -9.07
N VAL A 530 -21.48 -14.91 -9.60
CA VAL A 530 -20.40 -15.61 -10.29
C VAL A 530 -19.46 -16.25 -9.27
N VAL A 531 -19.28 -17.57 -9.34
CA VAL A 531 -18.33 -18.28 -8.47
C VAL A 531 -16.89 -17.88 -8.84
N PRO A 532 -16.11 -17.30 -7.91
CA PRO A 532 -14.77 -16.81 -8.18
C PRO A 532 -13.77 -17.97 -8.38
N GLU A 533 -12.56 -17.64 -8.84
CA GLU A 533 -11.55 -18.66 -9.16
C GLU A 533 -10.98 -19.42 -7.96
N MET A 534 -11.00 -18.82 -6.76
CA MET A 534 -10.42 -19.39 -5.54
C MET A 534 -8.93 -19.76 -5.69
N ASN A 535 -8.19 -18.90 -6.39
CA ASN A 535 -6.82 -19.18 -6.85
C ASN A 535 -5.74 -18.29 -6.21
N GLY A 536 -6.07 -17.58 -5.13
CA GLY A 536 -5.15 -16.67 -4.43
C GLY A 536 -4.93 -17.06 -2.96
N ILE A 537 -4.66 -16.03 -2.13
CA ILE A 537 -4.22 -16.13 -0.74
C ILE A 537 -5.13 -15.40 0.26
N GLY A 538 -6.17 -14.69 -0.19
CA GLY A 538 -7.08 -13.92 0.65
C GLY A 538 -8.13 -14.78 1.36
N ALA A 539 -9.40 -14.41 1.26
CA ALA A 539 -10.51 -15.05 1.96
C ALA A 539 -10.96 -16.39 1.34
N GLN A 540 -10.02 -17.35 1.21
CA GLN A 540 -10.25 -18.58 0.47
C GLN A 540 -11.22 -19.53 1.22
N GLU A 541 -10.92 -19.96 2.45
CA GLU A 541 -11.78 -20.88 3.23
C GLU A 541 -12.93 -20.18 3.98
N ILE A 542 -13.20 -18.89 3.70
CA ILE A 542 -14.13 -18.05 4.49
C ILE A 542 -15.56 -18.58 4.61
N CYS A 543 -16.10 -19.19 3.55
CA CYS A 543 -17.46 -19.75 3.60
C CYS A 543 -17.56 -20.93 4.58
N VAL A 544 -16.49 -21.71 4.73
CA VAL A 544 -16.43 -22.85 5.66
C VAL A 544 -16.26 -22.35 7.09
N THR A 545 -15.26 -21.49 7.34
CA THR A 545 -14.96 -21.00 8.70
C THR A 545 -16.07 -20.10 9.26
N THR A 546 -16.75 -19.33 8.41
CA THR A 546 -17.96 -18.57 8.81
C THR A 546 -19.09 -19.51 9.23
N ALA A 547 -19.36 -20.57 8.46
CA ALA A 547 -20.39 -21.56 8.80
C ALA A 547 -20.07 -22.31 10.11
N GLN A 548 -18.79 -22.51 10.42
CA GLN A 548 -18.31 -23.09 11.68
C GLN A 548 -18.36 -22.11 12.86
N GLY A 549 -18.70 -20.83 12.65
CA GLY A 549 -18.67 -19.79 13.69
C GLY A 549 -17.25 -19.41 14.13
N LEU A 550 -16.26 -19.60 13.24
CA LEU A 550 -14.84 -19.38 13.50
C LEU A 550 -14.29 -18.13 12.83
N CYS A 551 -15.06 -17.41 12.00
CA CYS A 551 -14.64 -16.17 11.37
C CYS A 551 -15.51 -15.01 11.87
N ASP A 552 -14.90 -14.03 12.53
CA ASP A 552 -15.57 -12.88 13.12
C ASP A 552 -15.69 -11.71 12.13
N PHE A 553 -14.68 -11.53 11.26
CA PHE A 553 -14.68 -10.46 10.27
C PHE A 553 -14.00 -10.84 8.95
N ILE A 554 -14.37 -10.12 7.89
CA ILE A 554 -13.65 -10.03 6.62
C ILE A 554 -12.91 -8.70 6.57
N SER A 555 -11.62 -8.74 6.25
CA SER A 555 -10.86 -7.51 6.01
C SER A 555 -11.18 -6.92 4.64
N ALA A 556 -11.20 -5.60 4.56
CA ALA A 556 -11.45 -4.83 3.36
C ALA A 556 -10.55 -3.58 3.34
N MET A 557 -10.60 -2.83 2.23
CA MET A 557 -9.95 -1.51 2.03
C MET A 557 -8.52 -1.53 1.56
N ASP A 558 -7.92 -2.70 1.44
CA ASP A 558 -6.59 -2.91 0.90
C ASP A 558 -6.64 -3.62 -0.46
N THR A 559 -7.73 -4.31 -0.81
CA THR A 559 -7.89 -4.99 -2.10
C THR A 559 -9.10 -4.49 -2.91
N ASN A 560 -9.38 -5.12 -4.06
CA ASN A 560 -10.46 -4.67 -4.94
C ASN A 560 -11.82 -4.73 -4.22
N ARG A 561 -12.48 -3.57 -4.17
CA ARG A 561 -13.70 -3.34 -3.40
C ARG A 561 -14.86 -4.28 -3.70
N VAL A 562 -15.06 -4.59 -4.99
CA VAL A 562 -16.21 -5.37 -5.45
C VAL A 562 -16.17 -6.81 -4.92
N PRO A 563 -15.12 -7.61 -5.16
CA PRO A 563 -15.05 -8.96 -4.62
C PRO A 563 -15.03 -9.04 -3.09
N GLU A 564 -14.39 -8.08 -2.39
CA GLU A 564 -14.46 -7.99 -0.91
C GLU A 564 -15.92 -7.96 -0.43
N TRP A 565 -16.68 -6.98 -0.93
CA TRP A 565 -18.06 -6.76 -0.50
C TRP A 565 -19.01 -7.83 -1.05
N ASN A 566 -18.71 -8.43 -2.20
CA ASN A 566 -19.53 -9.47 -2.78
C ASN A 566 -19.55 -10.72 -1.89
N CYS A 567 -18.36 -11.18 -1.50
CA CYS A 567 -18.21 -12.30 -0.58
C CYS A 567 -18.92 -12.03 0.75
N TRP A 568 -18.73 -10.83 1.31
CA TRP A 568 -19.36 -10.43 2.56
C TRP A 568 -20.89 -10.45 2.48
N TYR A 569 -21.47 -9.86 1.41
CA TYR A 569 -22.91 -9.78 1.23
C TYR A 569 -23.56 -11.15 1.09
N HIS A 570 -22.93 -12.12 0.42
CA HIS A 570 -23.47 -13.48 0.33
C HIS A 570 -23.57 -14.14 1.71
N LEU A 571 -22.57 -13.96 2.56
CA LEU A 571 -22.56 -14.51 3.92
C LEU A 571 -23.61 -13.82 4.81
N LEU A 572 -23.77 -12.49 4.70
CA LEU A 572 -24.84 -11.76 5.38
C LEU A 572 -26.24 -12.20 4.91
N ASN A 573 -26.42 -12.43 3.60
CA ASN A 573 -27.68 -12.90 3.02
C ASN A 573 -28.07 -14.31 3.48
N CYS A 574 -27.08 -15.14 3.81
CA CYS A 574 -27.27 -16.44 4.46
C CYS A 574 -27.59 -16.32 5.96
N GLY A 575 -27.54 -15.11 6.52
CA GLY A 575 -27.81 -14.82 7.93
C GLY A 575 -26.64 -15.07 8.87
N TYR A 576 -25.41 -15.15 8.36
CA TYR A 576 -24.22 -15.22 9.20
C TYR A 576 -23.84 -13.83 9.71
N PRO A 577 -23.45 -13.69 10.98
CA PRO A 577 -23.17 -12.40 11.60
C PRO A 577 -21.76 -11.87 11.28
N LEU A 578 -21.17 -12.21 10.14
CA LEU A 578 -19.81 -11.81 9.76
C LEU A 578 -19.69 -10.29 9.63
N LYS A 579 -18.65 -9.70 10.20
CA LYS A 579 -18.42 -8.24 10.17
C LYS A 579 -17.41 -7.84 9.10
N VAL A 580 -17.40 -6.57 8.72
CA VAL A 580 -16.33 -5.99 7.90
C VAL A 580 -15.39 -5.15 8.76
N SER A 581 -14.09 -5.24 8.50
CA SER A 581 -13.06 -4.40 9.11
C SER A 581 -12.12 -3.81 8.04
N GLY A 582 -11.61 -2.62 8.27
CA GLY A 582 -10.75 -1.90 7.33
C GLY A 582 -9.28 -2.13 7.68
N GLU A 583 -8.46 -2.45 6.69
CA GLU A 583 -7.03 -2.70 6.86
C GLU A 583 -6.20 -2.11 5.74
N THR A 584 -4.88 -2.05 5.95
CA THR A 584 -3.94 -1.56 4.92
C THR A 584 -2.99 -2.65 4.40
N ASP A 585 -2.69 -3.67 5.21
CA ASP A 585 -1.57 -4.59 4.98
C ASP A 585 -0.27 -3.83 4.64
N PHE A 586 0.06 -2.88 5.53
CA PHE A 586 1.21 -1.99 5.33
C PHE A 586 2.52 -2.74 5.62
N PRO A 587 3.56 -2.70 4.76
CA PRO A 587 3.66 -2.03 3.48
C PRO A 587 3.49 -2.99 2.28
N CYS A 588 3.03 -4.23 2.52
CA CYS A 588 3.00 -5.30 1.53
C CYS A 588 2.08 -4.98 0.35
N ILE A 589 0.86 -4.51 0.63
CA ILE A 589 -0.08 -4.09 -0.40
C ILE A 589 0.13 -2.63 -0.79
N SER A 590 0.40 -1.77 0.19
CA SER A 590 0.69 -0.36 -0.06
C SER A 590 1.75 0.18 0.89
N GLY A 591 2.90 0.58 0.34
CA GLY A 591 4.01 1.15 1.09
C GLY A 591 3.84 2.63 1.47
N SER A 592 2.74 3.29 1.09
CA SER A 592 2.66 4.75 1.24
C SER A 592 2.54 5.20 2.70
N ARG A 593 1.69 4.55 3.51
CA ARG A 593 1.45 4.85 4.94
C ARG A 593 0.54 3.80 5.58
N VAL A 594 0.56 3.70 6.91
CA VAL A 594 -0.45 2.97 7.70
C VAL A 594 -1.80 3.69 7.70
N GLY A 595 -2.89 2.96 7.94
CA GLY A 595 -4.23 3.54 8.07
C GLY A 595 -4.77 4.13 6.77
N GLN A 596 -4.53 3.49 5.64
CA GLN A 596 -5.24 3.79 4.39
C GLN A 596 -6.64 3.19 4.42
N GLY A 597 -6.75 1.91 4.78
CA GLY A 597 -8.00 1.32 5.23
C GLY A 597 -8.12 1.44 6.74
N ARG A 598 -9.29 1.86 7.22
CA ARG A 598 -9.55 2.05 8.65
C ARG A 598 -10.87 1.40 9.04
N VAL A 599 -10.90 0.85 10.25
CA VAL A 599 -12.13 0.56 10.98
C VAL A 599 -12.30 1.59 12.10
N TYR A 600 -13.53 2.06 12.29
CA TYR A 600 -13.90 3.00 13.35
C TYR A 600 -14.79 2.29 14.34
N VAL A 601 -14.26 1.96 15.51
CA VAL A 601 -14.97 1.19 16.54
C VAL A 601 -15.62 2.13 17.56
N GLN A 602 -16.89 1.89 17.85
CA GLN A 602 -17.66 2.64 18.85
C GLN A 602 -17.32 2.14 20.26
N LEU A 603 -16.64 2.99 21.04
CA LEU A 603 -16.30 2.72 22.45
C LEU A 603 -17.01 3.67 23.43
N GLY A 604 -17.79 4.62 22.91
CA GLY A 604 -18.46 5.65 23.68
C GLY A 604 -17.61 6.91 23.83
N LYS A 605 -18.27 8.03 24.19
CA LYS A 605 -17.68 9.38 24.18
C LYS A 605 -16.84 9.71 25.43
N LYS A 606 -16.92 8.89 26.48
CA LYS A 606 -16.42 9.22 27.83
C LYS A 606 -15.41 8.19 28.36
N ILE A 607 -14.66 7.52 27.49
CA ILE A 607 -13.60 6.60 27.91
C ILE A 607 -12.35 7.40 28.32
N LYS A 608 -11.62 6.90 29.32
CA LYS A 608 -10.35 7.52 29.78
C LYS A 608 -9.14 7.05 28.97
N ARG A 609 -9.25 5.85 28.40
CA ARG A 609 -8.24 5.20 27.56
C ARG A 609 -8.90 4.12 26.72
N ILE A 610 -8.19 3.68 25.68
CA ILE A 610 -8.55 2.53 24.86
C ILE A 610 -7.93 1.29 25.47
N GLU A 611 -8.76 0.32 25.81
CA GLU A 611 -8.32 -1.04 26.10
C GLU A 611 -8.42 -1.85 24.80
N PHE A 612 -7.32 -2.49 24.40
CA PHE A 612 -7.25 -3.19 23.11
C PHE A 612 -8.33 -4.26 22.97
N LYS A 613 -8.59 -5.01 24.05
CA LYS A 613 -9.63 -6.04 24.09
C LYS A 613 -11.00 -5.47 23.75
N ASP A 614 -11.39 -4.34 24.34
CA ASP A 614 -12.71 -3.73 24.13
C ASP A 614 -12.85 -3.18 22.71
N TRP A 615 -11.75 -2.67 22.13
CA TRP A 615 -11.68 -2.25 20.74
C TRP A 615 -11.82 -3.46 19.78
N ALA A 616 -11.08 -4.54 20.02
CA ALA A 616 -11.17 -5.76 19.22
C ALA A 616 -12.56 -6.42 19.33
N GLU A 617 -13.17 -6.40 20.53
CA GLU A 617 -14.55 -6.85 20.74
C GLU A 617 -15.57 -5.99 19.98
N GLY A 618 -15.41 -4.66 20.01
CA GLY A 618 -16.25 -3.74 19.25
C GLY A 618 -16.17 -3.98 17.74
N LEU A 619 -14.98 -4.29 17.22
CA LEU A 619 -14.76 -4.71 15.83
C LEU A 619 -15.52 -6.01 15.54
N ALA A 620 -15.28 -7.07 16.31
CA ALA A 620 -15.88 -8.39 16.09
C ALA A 620 -17.40 -8.43 16.29
N THR A 621 -17.94 -7.54 17.13
CA THR A 621 -19.40 -7.38 17.33
C THR A 621 -20.04 -6.46 16.29
N GLY A 622 -19.26 -5.81 15.42
CA GLY A 622 -19.76 -4.96 14.36
C GLY A 622 -20.25 -3.60 14.83
N ARG A 623 -19.83 -3.15 16.02
CA ARG A 623 -20.09 -1.78 16.52
C ARG A 623 -19.13 -0.80 15.85
N SER A 624 -19.08 -0.83 14.51
CA SER A 624 -18.07 -0.14 13.72
C SER A 624 -18.51 0.13 12.28
N TYR A 625 -17.76 0.99 11.60
CA TYR A 625 -17.81 1.15 10.15
C TYR A 625 -16.40 1.17 9.58
N VAL A 626 -16.26 0.90 8.28
CA VAL A 626 -14.99 0.96 7.57
C VAL A 626 -14.94 2.18 6.66
N SER A 627 -13.76 2.80 6.55
CA SER A 627 -13.56 3.98 5.73
C SER A 627 -12.09 4.25 5.42
N ASP A 628 -11.81 5.02 4.37
CA ASP A 628 -10.47 5.52 4.03
C ASP A 628 -10.06 6.79 4.83
N GLY A 629 -10.95 7.25 5.72
CA GLY A 629 -10.81 8.44 6.56
C GLY A 629 -11.22 9.76 5.91
N TYR A 630 -11.74 9.73 4.69
CA TYR A 630 -12.35 10.90 4.05
C TYR A 630 -13.87 10.86 3.99
N ALA A 631 -14.48 9.73 4.36
CA ALA A 631 -15.93 9.53 4.43
C ALA A 631 -16.30 8.90 5.78
N HIS A 632 -17.21 9.50 6.54
CA HIS A 632 -17.56 9.03 7.89
C HIS A 632 -19.06 8.82 8.05
N ALA A 633 -19.43 7.72 8.72
CA ALA A 633 -20.75 7.48 9.29
C ALA A 633 -20.65 7.68 10.81
N LEU A 634 -20.77 8.93 11.24
CA LEU A 634 -20.62 9.36 12.63
C LEU A 634 -21.81 8.96 13.52
N GLU A 635 -22.92 8.60 12.88
CA GLU A 635 -24.07 7.94 13.49
C GLU A 635 -24.76 7.10 12.42
N PHE A 636 -25.21 5.90 12.77
CA PHE A 636 -26.05 5.06 11.92
C PHE A 636 -26.93 4.20 12.83
N THR A 637 -28.24 4.39 12.75
CA THR A 637 -29.20 3.63 13.55
C THR A 637 -30.42 3.22 12.72
N VAL A 638 -31.04 2.10 13.11
CA VAL A 638 -32.34 1.64 12.62
C VAL A 638 -33.26 1.49 13.83
N ASN A 639 -34.36 2.22 13.90
CA ASN A 639 -35.20 2.33 15.12
C ASN A 639 -34.34 2.56 16.38
N ASP A 640 -33.42 3.52 16.28
CA ASP A 640 -32.46 3.93 17.33
C ASP A 640 -31.49 2.82 17.78
N LYS A 641 -31.43 1.69 17.06
CA LYS A 641 -30.43 0.61 17.27
C LYS A 641 -29.20 0.83 16.39
N PRO A 642 -27.98 0.89 16.95
CA PRO A 642 -26.76 1.10 16.19
C PRO A 642 -26.26 -0.16 15.49
N ALA A 643 -25.31 -0.01 14.57
CA ALA A 643 -24.60 -1.12 13.93
C ALA A 643 -24.13 -2.19 14.93
N GLY A 644 -24.31 -3.46 14.58
CA GLY A 644 -24.01 -4.60 15.45
C GLY A 644 -25.15 -5.00 16.39
N GLU A 645 -26.17 -4.16 16.59
CA GLU A 645 -27.39 -4.50 17.33
C GLU A 645 -28.50 -5.03 16.41
N LYS A 646 -29.62 -5.43 17.03
CA LYS A 646 -30.80 -5.97 16.36
C LYS A 646 -32.05 -5.17 16.71
N VAL A 647 -32.87 -4.90 15.71
CA VAL A 647 -34.27 -4.48 15.85
C VAL A 647 -35.14 -5.73 15.81
N LYS A 648 -36.12 -5.84 16.71
CA LYS A 648 -37.09 -6.93 16.71
C LYS A 648 -38.46 -6.38 16.34
N LEU A 649 -39.05 -6.92 15.28
CA LEU A 649 -40.42 -6.64 14.86
C LEU A 649 -41.26 -7.90 15.08
N ARG A 650 -42.46 -7.74 15.64
CA ARG A 650 -43.40 -8.85 15.81
C ARG A 650 -43.92 -9.31 14.44
N ASP A 651 -44.30 -8.35 13.60
CA ASP A 651 -44.88 -8.53 12.27
C ASP A 651 -44.15 -7.61 11.27
N PRO A 652 -44.29 -7.83 9.95
CA PRO A 652 -43.81 -6.90 8.93
C PRO A 652 -44.19 -5.45 9.21
N GLY A 653 -43.23 -4.53 9.17
CA GLY A 653 -43.42 -3.18 9.68
C GLY A 653 -42.39 -2.17 9.19
N ASP A 654 -42.66 -0.91 9.49
CA ASP A 654 -41.82 0.21 9.08
C ASP A 654 -40.66 0.40 10.06
N VAL A 655 -39.50 0.77 9.52
CA VAL A 655 -38.33 1.16 10.29
C VAL A 655 -37.84 2.52 9.82
N THR A 656 -37.35 3.31 10.78
CA THR A 656 -36.70 4.59 10.50
C THR A 656 -35.19 4.41 10.63
N VAL A 657 -34.48 4.78 9.57
CA VAL A 657 -33.01 4.81 9.54
C VAL A 657 -32.57 6.25 9.71
N LYS A 658 -31.68 6.51 10.67
CA LYS A 658 -31.04 7.82 10.87
C LYS A 658 -29.54 7.68 10.71
N ALA A 659 -28.91 8.65 10.06
CA ALA A 659 -27.47 8.69 9.95
C ALA A 659 -26.92 10.13 10.02
N LYS A 660 -25.71 10.26 10.57
CA LYS A 660 -24.88 11.47 10.47
C LYS A 660 -23.67 11.12 9.63
N VAL A 661 -23.54 11.76 8.47
CA VAL A 661 -22.41 11.51 7.55
C VAL A 661 -21.58 12.76 7.34
N ALA A 662 -20.30 12.58 7.05
CA ALA A 662 -19.40 13.67 6.68
C ALA A 662 -18.43 13.22 5.58
N PHE A 663 -18.15 14.11 4.63
CA PHE A 663 -17.26 13.84 3.50
C PHE A 663 -16.26 14.98 3.36
N ALA A 664 -14.98 14.63 3.24
CA ALA A 664 -13.91 15.59 3.06
C ALA A 664 -14.02 16.31 1.72
N ALA A 665 -13.85 17.63 1.72
CA ALA A 665 -13.82 18.45 0.51
C ALA A 665 -12.61 18.15 -0.39
N ALA A 666 -11.54 17.57 0.18
CA ALA A 666 -10.35 17.17 -0.54
C ALA A 666 -9.78 15.84 -0.01
N THR A 667 -9.20 15.05 -0.92
CA THR A 667 -8.56 13.76 -0.62
C THR A 667 -7.08 13.77 -1.06
N PRO A 668 -6.23 14.65 -0.50
CA PRO A 668 -4.87 14.90 -1.00
C PRO A 668 -3.94 13.68 -0.90
N LEU A 669 -4.31 12.67 -0.12
CA LEU A 669 -3.55 11.44 0.06
C LEU A 669 -4.11 10.25 -0.75
N GLY A 670 -5.05 10.52 -1.66
CA GLY A 670 -5.80 9.51 -2.39
C GLY A 670 -6.78 8.73 -1.50
N THR A 671 -7.36 7.66 -2.05
CA THR A 671 -8.20 6.71 -1.33
C THR A 671 -7.40 5.51 -0.86
N ALA A 672 -8.01 4.62 -0.08
CA ALA A 672 -7.44 3.32 0.22
C ALA A 672 -7.23 2.48 -1.07
N ASN A 673 -6.30 1.52 -1.03
CA ASN A 673 -5.98 0.68 -2.18
C ASN A 673 -7.22 -0.08 -2.68
N GLY A 674 -7.31 -0.30 -4.00
CA GLY A 674 -8.49 -0.90 -4.61
C GLY A 674 -9.74 0.00 -4.70
N GLY A 675 -9.69 1.22 -4.15
CA GLY A 675 -10.69 2.27 -4.34
C GLY A 675 -10.27 3.31 -5.39
N GLN A 676 -11.26 3.91 -6.06
CA GLN A 676 -11.06 5.06 -6.95
C GLN A 676 -11.44 6.36 -6.23
N ILE A 677 -10.73 7.46 -6.53
CA ILE A 677 -11.05 8.79 -6.00
C ILE A 677 -12.40 9.25 -6.57
N PRO A 678 -13.40 9.56 -5.73
CA PRO A 678 -14.67 10.07 -6.23
C PRO A 678 -14.53 11.42 -6.92
N ALA A 679 -15.16 11.57 -8.08
CA ALA A 679 -15.16 12.83 -8.83
C ALA A 679 -16.11 13.87 -8.23
N GLY A 680 -15.75 15.15 -8.37
CA GLY A 680 -16.59 16.28 -7.97
C GLY A 680 -16.79 16.42 -6.45
N ASN A 681 -17.73 17.28 -6.05
CA ASN A 681 -18.01 17.66 -4.67
C ASN A 681 -19.31 17.06 -4.10
N LYS A 682 -19.86 16.03 -4.76
CA LYS A 682 -21.08 15.33 -4.34
C LYS A 682 -20.78 13.86 -4.10
N ARG A 683 -21.49 13.26 -3.14
CA ARG A 683 -21.32 11.87 -2.72
C ARG A 683 -22.70 11.23 -2.65
N THR A 684 -22.87 10.12 -3.37
CA THR A 684 -24.08 9.30 -3.27
C THR A 684 -23.96 8.42 -2.04
N VAL A 685 -24.89 8.60 -1.11
CA VAL A 685 -25.08 7.74 0.06
C VAL A 685 -26.20 6.78 -0.26
N GLU A 686 -25.94 5.49 -0.10
CA GLU A 686 -26.84 4.40 -0.45
C GLU A 686 -27.30 3.70 0.82
N LEU A 687 -28.61 3.51 0.96
CA LEU A 687 -29.19 2.61 1.94
C LEU A 687 -29.25 1.21 1.34
N ILE A 688 -28.60 0.27 1.99
CA ILE A 688 -28.49 -1.13 1.54
C ILE A 688 -29.38 -2.00 2.41
N VAL A 689 -30.22 -2.83 1.77
CA VAL A 689 -30.99 -3.89 2.43
C VAL A 689 -30.72 -5.20 1.71
N ASN A 690 -30.21 -6.20 2.43
CA ASN A 690 -29.92 -7.52 1.86
C ASN A 690 -29.05 -7.47 0.57
N GLY A 691 -28.11 -6.52 0.54
CA GLY A 691 -27.17 -6.31 -0.56
C GLY A 691 -27.68 -5.39 -1.67
N GLN A 692 -28.97 -5.02 -1.65
CA GLN A 692 -29.59 -4.18 -2.67
C GLN A 692 -29.66 -2.72 -2.23
N VAL A 693 -29.41 -1.79 -3.15
CA VAL A 693 -29.62 -0.35 -2.93
C VAL A 693 -31.12 -0.08 -2.99
N VAL A 694 -31.74 0.29 -1.87
CA VAL A 694 -33.19 0.54 -1.79
C VAL A 694 -33.54 2.02 -1.74
N ALA A 695 -32.59 2.88 -1.36
CA ALA A 695 -32.74 4.33 -1.38
C ALA A 695 -31.38 5.00 -1.51
N THR A 696 -31.36 6.23 -2.02
CA THR A 696 -30.15 7.03 -2.14
C THR A 696 -30.40 8.48 -1.73
N GLN A 697 -29.36 9.14 -1.22
CA GLN A 697 -29.32 10.59 -1.02
C GLN A 697 -27.98 11.15 -1.48
N ILE A 698 -27.99 12.36 -2.03
CA ILE A 698 -26.77 13.04 -2.48
C ILE A 698 -26.34 14.04 -1.41
N VAL A 699 -25.10 13.93 -0.95
CA VAL A 699 -24.52 14.77 0.10
C VAL A 699 -23.31 15.52 -0.44
N ALA A 700 -23.08 16.74 0.04
CA ALA A 700 -21.90 17.51 -0.32
C ALA A 700 -20.64 16.97 0.36
N ALA A 701 -19.52 17.00 -0.36
CA ALA A 701 -18.18 16.84 0.18
C ALA A 701 -17.64 18.22 0.53
N ASP A 702 -17.95 18.70 1.73
CA ASP A 702 -17.77 20.09 2.17
C ASP A 702 -17.21 20.23 3.59
N ASP A 703 -16.62 19.15 4.14
CA ASP A 703 -16.11 19.05 5.51
C ASP A 703 -17.18 19.22 6.61
N ARG A 704 -18.48 19.13 6.28
CA ARG A 704 -19.58 19.27 7.24
C ARG A 704 -20.28 17.95 7.53
N ILE A 705 -21.00 17.93 8.65
CA ILE A 705 -21.87 16.83 9.04
C ILE A 705 -23.25 17.08 8.44
N HIS A 706 -23.82 16.04 7.84
CA HIS A 706 -25.15 16.04 7.23
C HIS A 706 -26.02 14.97 7.88
N ASP A 707 -27.24 15.35 8.25
CA ASP A 707 -28.25 14.46 8.79
C ASP A 707 -29.05 13.81 7.66
N LEU A 708 -29.17 12.48 7.70
CA LEU A 708 -29.96 11.70 6.76
C LEU A 708 -31.05 10.95 7.51
N THR A 709 -32.22 10.85 6.91
CA THR A 709 -33.32 10.01 7.39
C THR A 709 -33.94 9.25 6.23
N PHE A 710 -34.21 7.96 6.45
CA PHE A 710 -34.93 7.10 5.52
C PHE A 710 -36.04 6.38 6.27
N ASN A 711 -37.16 6.14 5.60
CA ASN A 711 -38.22 5.28 6.10
C ASN A 711 -38.46 4.19 5.07
N LEU A 712 -38.52 2.95 5.52
CA LEU A 712 -38.77 1.80 4.66
C LEU A 712 -39.52 0.72 5.42
N ARG A 713 -40.29 -0.04 4.67
CA ARG A 713 -41.03 -1.20 5.18
C ARG A 713 -40.19 -2.46 5.06
N ILE A 714 -40.13 -3.26 6.12
CA ILE A 714 -39.41 -4.53 6.16
C ILE A 714 -40.41 -5.68 6.23
N GLU A 715 -40.48 -6.45 5.14
CA GLU A 715 -41.42 -7.57 5.01
C GLU A 715 -40.93 -8.87 5.64
N ARG A 716 -39.61 -9.05 5.75
CA ARG A 716 -38.97 -10.25 6.30
C ARG A 716 -37.65 -9.87 6.96
N SER A 717 -37.12 -10.76 7.80
CA SER A 717 -35.83 -10.53 8.45
C SER A 717 -34.76 -10.16 7.43
N ALA A 718 -34.06 -9.05 7.71
CA ALA A 718 -33.12 -8.42 6.80
C ALA A 718 -31.98 -7.78 7.58
N TRP A 719 -30.88 -7.52 6.89
CA TRP A 719 -29.84 -6.64 7.39
C TRP A 719 -29.87 -5.32 6.63
N ILE A 720 -29.61 -4.22 7.34
CA ILE A 720 -29.62 -2.85 6.79
C ILE A 720 -28.28 -2.19 7.06
N ALA A 721 -27.68 -1.57 6.03
CA ALA A 721 -26.41 -0.86 6.14
C ALA A 721 -26.41 0.44 5.33
N LEU A 722 -25.49 1.34 5.64
CA LEU A 722 -25.22 2.56 4.89
C LEU A 722 -23.89 2.42 4.13
N ARG A 723 -23.88 2.87 2.88
CA ARG A 723 -22.69 2.79 2.02
C ARG A 723 -22.46 4.10 1.28
N HIS A 724 -21.19 4.46 1.12
CA HIS A 724 -20.74 5.35 0.06
C HIS A 724 -19.62 4.65 -0.69
N PHE A 725 -19.90 4.21 -1.91
CA PHE A 725 -18.92 3.45 -2.71
C PHE A 725 -17.88 4.39 -3.34
N PRO A 726 -16.56 4.09 -3.26
CA PRO A 726 -15.92 2.96 -2.59
C PRO A 726 -15.35 3.31 -1.19
N GLN A 727 -15.58 4.52 -0.67
CA GLN A 727 -14.82 5.05 0.48
C GLN A 727 -15.34 4.61 1.85
N MET A 728 -16.58 4.16 2.00
CA MET A 728 -17.18 3.88 3.31
C MET A 728 -18.30 2.83 3.28
N HIS A 729 -18.36 1.98 4.30
CA HIS A 729 -19.48 1.08 4.56
C HIS A 729 -19.67 0.85 6.07
N THR A 730 -20.90 0.87 6.57
CA THR A 730 -21.20 0.52 7.98
C THR A 730 -21.32 -0.99 8.16
N ASN A 731 -20.99 -1.54 9.33
CA ASN A 731 -21.56 -2.83 9.68
C ASN A 731 -23.10 -2.72 9.78
N PRO A 732 -23.85 -3.80 9.53
CA PRO A 732 -25.30 -3.72 9.47
C PRO A 732 -25.97 -3.66 10.84
N VAL A 733 -27.23 -3.22 10.83
CA VAL A 733 -28.23 -3.50 11.87
C VAL A 733 -29.14 -4.59 11.34
N ASP A 734 -29.33 -5.66 12.12
CA ASP A 734 -30.26 -6.73 11.76
C ASP A 734 -31.68 -6.33 12.17
N VAL A 735 -32.64 -6.43 11.27
CA VAL A 735 -34.06 -6.34 11.57
C VAL A 735 -34.63 -7.76 11.56
N ILE A 736 -35.04 -8.26 12.71
CA ILE A 736 -35.56 -9.62 12.90
C ILE A 736 -37.09 -9.54 13.00
N VAL A 737 -37.78 -10.09 12.00
CA VAL A 737 -39.25 -10.12 11.92
C VAL A 737 -39.75 -11.48 12.39
N ASN A 738 -40.70 -11.49 13.34
CA ASN A 738 -41.32 -12.69 13.89
C ASN A 738 -40.31 -13.75 14.39
N GLY A 739 -39.14 -13.32 14.88
CA GLY A 739 -38.07 -14.22 15.32
C GLY A 739 -37.41 -15.06 14.21
N ALA A 740 -37.79 -14.88 12.94
CA ALA A 740 -37.25 -15.65 11.83
C ALA A 740 -35.80 -15.25 11.52
N PRO A 741 -34.93 -16.21 11.13
CA PRO A 741 -33.57 -15.88 10.74
C PRO A 741 -33.53 -15.09 9.43
N ILE A 742 -32.43 -14.38 9.18
CA ILE A 742 -32.16 -13.77 7.88
C ILE A 742 -31.89 -14.89 6.86
N ARG A 743 -32.75 -14.96 5.84
CA ARG A 743 -32.70 -15.89 4.70
C ARG A 743 -33.01 -15.10 3.43
N ALA A 744 -32.12 -14.17 3.13
CA ALA A 744 -32.39 -13.12 2.16
C ALA A 744 -32.37 -13.65 0.73
N SER A 745 -31.46 -14.57 0.41
CA SER A 745 -31.18 -15.01 -0.96
C SER A 745 -30.77 -16.48 -1.01
N ARG A 746 -31.50 -17.28 -1.78
CA ARG A 746 -31.16 -18.69 -2.10
C ARG A 746 -29.90 -18.73 -2.96
N LYS A 747 -29.82 -17.85 -3.97
CA LYS A 747 -28.65 -17.72 -4.86
C LYS A 747 -27.36 -17.40 -4.10
N SER A 748 -27.45 -16.68 -2.98
CA SER A 748 -26.26 -16.43 -2.13
C SER A 748 -25.77 -17.69 -1.41
N ALA A 749 -26.67 -18.57 -0.98
CA ALA A 749 -26.28 -19.85 -0.37
C ALA A 749 -25.69 -20.80 -1.42
N GLU A 750 -26.26 -20.83 -2.62
CA GLU A 750 -25.71 -21.56 -3.78
C GLU A 750 -24.34 -21.03 -4.19
N TRP A 751 -24.13 -19.70 -4.15
CA TRP A 751 -22.82 -19.10 -4.38
C TRP A 751 -21.78 -19.55 -3.35
N CYS A 752 -22.16 -19.60 -2.07
CA CYS A 752 -21.29 -20.13 -1.02
C CYS A 752 -20.94 -21.61 -1.25
N ILE A 753 -21.90 -22.43 -1.68
CA ILE A 753 -21.67 -23.85 -2.04
C ILE A 753 -20.66 -23.94 -3.20
N GLY A 754 -20.92 -23.22 -4.29
CA GLY A 754 -20.04 -23.21 -5.46
C GLY A 754 -18.63 -22.73 -5.11
N THR A 755 -18.52 -21.75 -4.21
CA THR A 755 -17.23 -21.25 -3.71
C THR A 755 -16.47 -22.32 -2.92
N ILE A 756 -17.14 -23.07 -2.03
CA ILE A 756 -16.51 -24.17 -1.27
C ILE A 756 -16.07 -25.30 -2.20
N GLN A 757 -16.92 -25.69 -3.16
CA GLN A 757 -16.61 -26.72 -4.14
C GLN A 757 -15.45 -26.32 -5.04
N GLN A 758 -15.43 -25.07 -5.50
CA GLN A 758 -14.35 -24.54 -6.33
C GLN A 758 -13.03 -24.48 -5.57
N LEU A 759 -13.05 -24.03 -4.30
CA LEU A 759 -11.87 -24.07 -3.44
C LEU A 759 -11.35 -25.49 -3.28
N TRP A 760 -12.23 -26.44 -2.94
CA TRP A 760 -11.85 -27.85 -2.78
C TRP A 760 -11.21 -28.38 -4.06
N ARG A 761 -11.82 -28.13 -5.23
CA ARG A 761 -11.32 -28.55 -6.53
C ARG A 761 -9.88 -28.08 -6.79
N VAL A 762 -9.55 -26.83 -6.44
CA VAL A 762 -8.26 -26.23 -6.78
C VAL A 762 -7.23 -26.24 -5.65
N ARG A 763 -7.61 -26.63 -4.42
CA ARG A 763 -6.72 -26.61 -3.24
C ARG A 763 -6.66 -27.89 -2.42
N ASN A 764 -7.54 -28.88 -2.57
CA ASN A 764 -7.47 -30.09 -1.71
C ASN A 764 -6.09 -30.77 -1.71
N GLY A 765 -5.35 -30.69 -2.83
CA GLY A 765 -4.02 -31.27 -2.96
C GLY A 765 -2.92 -30.60 -2.11
N VAL A 766 -3.13 -29.37 -1.63
CA VAL A 766 -2.16 -28.66 -0.78
C VAL A 766 -2.36 -28.92 0.72
N ILE A 767 -3.52 -29.48 1.09
CA ILE A 767 -3.79 -29.91 2.47
C ILE A 767 -3.02 -31.21 2.71
N ASP A 768 -2.33 -31.26 3.84
CA ASP A 768 -1.53 -32.41 4.25
C ASP A 768 -2.39 -33.68 4.26
N ARG A 769 -1.78 -34.80 3.89
CA ARG A 769 -2.47 -36.06 3.67
C ARG A 769 -3.23 -36.52 4.92
N ASP A 770 -2.63 -36.31 6.08
CA ASP A 770 -3.18 -36.73 7.37
C ASP A 770 -4.31 -35.80 7.86
N GLU A 771 -4.38 -34.56 7.36
CA GLU A 771 -5.43 -33.60 7.70
C GLU A 771 -6.63 -33.65 6.73
N ARG A 772 -6.41 -34.18 5.50
CA ARG A 772 -7.35 -34.07 4.38
C ARG A 772 -8.73 -34.69 4.66
N ALA A 773 -8.78 -35.85 5.30
CA ALA A 773 -10.05 -36.53 5.59
C ALA A 773 -10.94 -35.69 6.52
N GLU A 774 -10.34 -35.06 7.53
CA GLU A 774 -11.07 -34.17 8.44
C GLU A 774 -11.45 -32.85 7.75
N ALA A 775 -10.57 -32.31 6.91
CA ALA A 775 -10.87 -31.13 6.10
C ALA A 775 -12.07 -31.38 5.17
N GLU A 776 -12.07 -32.50 4.45
CA GLU A 776 -13.18 -32.89 3.57
C GLU A 776 -14.50 -32.99 4.33
N ARG A 777 -14.48 -33.63 5.50
CA ARG A 777 -15.65 -33.78 6.36
C ARG A 777 -16.22 -32.41 6.77
N VAL A 778 -15.36 -31.47 7.14
CA VAL A 778 -15.77 -30.10 7.53
C VAL A 778 -16.29 -29.29 6.35
N PHE A 779 -15.66 -29.40 5.18
CA PHE A 779 -16.10 -28.75 3.95
C PHE A 779 -17.49 -29.26 3.51
N ASN A 780 -17.68 -30.58 3.50
CA ASN A 780 -18.97 -31.20 3.17
C ASN A 780 -20.06 -30.85 4.18
N TRP A 781 -19.71 -30.76 5.47
CA TRP A 781 -20.65 -30.26 6.48
C TRP A 781 -21.08 -28.81 6.20
N ALA A 782 -20.15 -27.94 5.80
CA ALA A 782 -20.47 -26.56 5.48
C ALA A 782 -21.38 -26.48 4.24
N ILE A 783 -21.10 -27.26 3.19
CA ILE A 783 -21.97 -27.40 2.01
C ILE A 783 -23.39 -27.79 2.43
N GLY A 784 -23.55 -28.83 3.26
CA GLY A 784 -24.85 -29.26 3.77
C GLY A 784 -25.58 -28.16 4.56
N ARG A 785 -24.84 -27.34 5.32
CA ARG A 785 -25.41 -26.19 6.03
C ARG A 785 -25.97 -25.14 5.08
N TYR A 786 -25.27 -24.82 3.99
CA TYR A 786 -25.74 -23.86 2.99
C TYR A 786 -26.91 -24.41 2.16
N HIS A 787 -26.96 -25.71 1.86
CA HIS A 787 -28.14 -26.32 1.23
C HIS A 787 -29.40 -26.10 2.06
N LYS A 788 -29.31 -26.35 3.38
CA LYS A 788 -30.42 -26.07 4.30
C LYS A 788 -30.82 -24.60 4.32
N ILE A 789 -29.85 -23.67 4.23
CA ILE A 789 -30.14 -22.23 4.13
C ILE A 789 -30.87 -21.92 2.82
N ALA A 790 -30.41 -22.46 1.69
CA ALA A 790 -31.07 -22.32 0.40
C ALA A 790 -32.53 -22.80 0.44
N GLU A 791 -32.80 -23.95 1.05
CA GLU A 791 -34.16 -24.49 1.25
C GLU A 791 -35.06 -23.57 2.09
N GLU A 792 -34.50 -22.95 3.13
CA GLU A 792 -35.19 -21.99 4.00
C GLU A 792 -35.42 -20.61 3.34
N CYS A 793 -34.72 -20.29 2.25
CA CYS A 793 -34.86 -19.02 1.52
C CYS A 793 -36.09 -19.03 0.59
N PRO A 794 -36.75 -17.86 0.39
CA PRO A 794 -37.86 -17.75 -0.55
C PRO A 794 -37.52 -18.22 -1.96
N PRO A 795 -38.47 -18.85 -2.68
CA PRO A 795 -38.26 -19.24 -4.08
C PRO A 795 -37.82 -18.06 -4.95
N GLY A 796 -36.79 -18.27 -5.77
CA GLY A 796 -36.26 -17.27 -6.72
C GLY A 796 -35.41 -16.14 -6.12
N SER A 797 -35.11 -16.17 -4.81
CA SER A 797 -34.34 -15.12 -4.10
C SER A 797 -32.81 -15.22 -4.20
#